data_AF-A0A533WBQ9-F1
#
_entry.id   AF-A0A533WBQ9-F1
#
_cell.length_a   1.000
_cell.length_b   1.000
_cell.length_c   1.000
_cell.angle_alpha   90.00
_cell.angle_beta   90.00
_cell.angle_gamma   90.00
#
_symmetry.space_group_name_H-M   'P 1'
#
loop_
_entity.id
_entity.type
_entity.pdbx_description
1 polymer ?
#
loop_
_entity_poly.entity_id
_entity_poly.type
_entity_poly.pdbx_seq_one_letter_code
_entity_poly.pdbx_strand_id
1 'polypeptide(L)'
;MTPASMLARMIQNASSTKKFQRVLNRFLKASGENSKDAIRRSWTTAHKLVNAKTLAIWSIIICAILVTSAYGSMGPSVWNDESRKVMEMFSLIKKDGSFRSSVARDSTPPTISGMSDLVVEASGTLTIVPLTAPKVTDNLDPNPEITNDAPSAGYPLGTNWITWIAKDGANNTSTAVQKVAVVDTSPPVITAPPDVVVHVDSSTTYVQASLGTATVKDSVDDSPYVTNDAPFSGFLPGVRTVTWKAVDTFGNSATDTQLVSILVIDESPSTSYTSYTGSSKGTGSMSPPSASGGSSSGSSGSPSESGSASCRGDSSGTSAAGPNTVSHFSTTPSFAANGSNYCDISQKSSLKLEKFSVAAWFKTSKDYTSDGMIVNKNGVGLETAGNNLNYGIWIDNNERIIGGFEDTNGANYFITSKDTYNDNNWHFAVVTFDGSAVRMYIDNSLIGSLSAKVTPDTGDGSGYPLRIGSNAQQNNRYFKGEIDEVTVWKSALTAAEVADQYHSGLSNKKGYAIPIIGGVKPTAVKYGSTVNTVCGSGCTDTTIKSAIDRLPSSGGKVILKSPKTFAPKTTIFLRSNIVIEFEKGASLTYSGTGPVFSGNKINNVMFINPVITRSDAGDALHFSIADNIIIQGGKITGVKGSSSSGFECDSCKNVLVQGGSYSVFSRPINVGTISATTDGTTRNVWLVENTIFDSSIECVHLNRGYDMHAISNKVRNCSNNGIDVGQNVGVEAKYNTLKNTGYGSIDNAVGIHTDNSNTVLLFENSIDITGTDGISVCGSDNNYVIGNWISNTGRTAKHNAG
;
A
#
# COMPACT_ATOMS: atom_id res chain seq x y z
N MET A 1 -17.77 -54.47 -59.64
CA MET A 1 -17.55 -54.59 -58.18
C MET A 1 -18.06 -55.95 -57.74
N THR A 2 -17.21 -56.79 -57.17
CA THR A 2 -17.65 -58.08 -56.59
C THR A 2 -18.51 -57.84 -55.35
N PRO A 3 -19.42 -58.75 -54.97
CA PRO A 3 -20.24 -58.61 -53.76
C PRO A 3 -19.38 -58.35 -52.49
N ALA A 4 -18.18 -58.93 -52.43
CA ALA A 4 -17.19 -58.70 -51.38
C ALA A 4 -16.66 -57.25 -51.35
N SER A 5 -16.43 -56.63 -52.51
CA SER A 5 -15.96 -55.25 -52.61
C SER A 5 -17.03 -54.21 -52.22
N MET A 6 -18.32 -54.51 -52.42
CA MET A 6 -19.42 -53.68 -51.93
C MET A 6 -19.59 -53.82 -50.41
N LEU A 7 -19.44 -55.02 -49.86
CA LEU A 7 -19.54 -55.27 -48.42
C LEU A 7 -18.43 -54.55 -47.62
N ALA A 8 -17.19 -54.59 -48.11
CA ALA A 8 -16.06 -53.89 -47.50
C ALA A 8 -16.28 -52.37 -47.43
N ARG A 9 -16.83 -51.78 -48.51
CA ARG A 9 -17.11 -50.34 -48.60
C ARG A 9 -18.30 -49.89 -47.75
N MET A 10 -19.28 -50.77 -47.52
CA MET A 10 -20.43 -50.50 -46.65
C MET A 10 -20.11 -50.70 -45.15
N ILE A 11 -19.15 -51.56 -44.82
CA ILE A 11 -18.64 -51.73 -43.44
C ILE A 11 -17.78 -50.53 -43.03
N GLN A 12 -16.97 -49.97 -43.93
CA GLN A 12 -16.19 -48.75 -43.67
C GLN A 12 -17.05 -47.52 -43.30
N ASN A 13 -18.30 -47.45 -43.77
CA ASN A 13 -19.20 -46.29 -43.54
C ASN A 13 -20.21 -46.49 -42.38
N ALA A 14 -20.08 -47.55 -41.58
CA ALA A 14 -21.01 -47.84 -40.48
C ALA A 14 -20.56 -47.22 -39.15
N SER A 15 -21.04 -46.02 -38.83
CA SER A 15 -20.67 -45.26 -37.62
C SER A 15 -21.26 -45.77 -36.28
N SER A 16 -21.89 -46.96 -36.24
CA SER A 16 -22.29 -47.60 -34.96
C SER A 16 -22.58 -49.10 -35.06
N THR A 17 -22.43 -49.79 -33.93
CA THR A 17 -22.61 -51.24 -33.74
C THR A 17 -24.00 -51.75 -34.15
N LYS A 18 -25.06 -50.93 -33.96
CA LYS A 18 -26.44 -51.24 -34.37
C LYS A 18 -26.66 -51.19 -35.90
N LYS A 19 -25.77 -50.53 -36.65
CA LYS A 19 -25.79 -50.49 -38.12
C LYS A 19 -25.07 -51.71 -38.70
N PHE A 20 -23.96 -52.12 -38.09
CA PHE A 20 -23.21 -53.32 -38.43
C PHE A 20 -24.05 -54.61 -38.28
N GLN A 21 -24.74 -54.79 -37.15
CA GLN A 21 -25.62 -55.96 -36.94
C GLN A 21 -26.78 -56.04 -37.95
N ARG A 22 -27.30 -54.91 -38.43
CA ARG A 22 -28.38 -54.87 -39.44
C ARG A 22 -27.90 -55.25 -40.83
N VAL A 23 -26.66 -54.92 -41.19
CA VAL A 23 -26.06 -55.30 -42.48
C VAL A 23 -25.72 -56.79 -42.49
N LEU A 24 -25.15 -57.30 -41.40
CA LEU A 24 -24.82 -58.72 -41.25
C LEU A 24 -26.08 -59.62 -41.29
N ASN A 25 -27.16 -59.23 -40.59
CA ASN A 25 -28.41 -59.98 -40.60
C ASN A 25 -29.16 -59.95 -41.95
N ARG A 26 -28.96 -58.91 -42.78
CA ARG A 26 -29.52 -58.88 -44.14
C ARG A 26 -28.72 -59.76 -45.12
N PHE A 27 -27.41 -59.86 -44.91
CA PHE A 27 -26.55 -60.72 -45.73
C PHE A 27 -26.84 -62.22 -45.48
N LEU A 28 -27.03 -62.59 -44.22
CA LEU A 28 -27.41 -63.96 -43.82
C LEU A 28 -28.83 -64.35 -44.28
N LYS A 29 -29.74 -63.38 -44.49
CA LYS A 29 -31.07 -63.61 -45.07
C LYS A 29 -31.06 -63.75 -46.60
N ALA A 30 -30.03 -63.21 -47.27
CA ALA A 30 -29.91 -63.20 -48.73
C ALA A 30 -29.21 -64.46 -49.30
N SER A 31 -28.56 -65.27 -48.46
CA SER A 31 -27.91 -66.53 -48.86
C SER A 31 -28.85 -67.74 -48.96
N GLY A 32 -30.15 -67.58 -48.69
CA GLY A 32 -31.18 -68.56 -49.10
C GLY A 32 -31.22 -69.90 -48.36
N GLU A 33 -30.57 -70.07 -47.20
CA GLU A 33 -30.64 -71.32 -46.42
C GLU A 33 -31.26 -71.13 -45.03
N ASN A 34 -32.27 -71.95 -44.73
CA ASN A 34 -33.03 -71.91 -43.48
C ASN A 34 -32.24 -72.62 -42.36
N SER A 35 -32.02 -71.92 -41.25
CA SER A 35 -31.05 -72.21 -40.19
C SER A 35 -31.40 -73.38 -39.24
N LYS A 36 -32.14 -74.40 -39.70
CA LYS A 36 -32.50 -75.56 -38.85
C LYS A 36 -32.16 -76.95 -39.41
N ASP A 37 -31.74 -77.10 -40.68
CA ASP A 37 -31.42 -78.43 -41.25
C ASP A 37 -29.93 -78.71 -41.55
N ALA A 38 -29.05 -77.69 -41.54
CA ALA A 38 -27.60 -77.90 -41.70
C ALA A 38 -26.91 -78.50 -40.45
N ILE A 39 -27.57 -78.49 -39.29
CA ILE A 39 -27.04 -79.03 -38.02
C ILE A 39 -27.29 -80.56 -37.90
N ARG A 40 -28.00 -81.20 -38.84
CA ARG A 40 -28.42 -82.61 -38.67
C ARG A 40 -27.94 -83.64 -39.70
N ARG A 41 -27.17 -83.29 -40.76
CA ARG A 41 -26.75 -84.26 -41.79
C ARG A 41 -25.31 -84.13 -42.32
N SER A 42 -24.34 -84.03 -41.42
CA SER A 42 -22.94 -84.39 -41.72
C SER A 42 -22.27 -85.12 -40.55
N TRP A 43 -23.07 -85.87 -39.79
CA TRP A 43 -22.68 -86.73 -38.66
C TRP A 43 -22.59 -88.21 -39.05
N THR A 44 -22.22 -88.53 -40.29
CA THR A 44 -21.91 -89.91 -40.71
C THR A 44 -20.77 -89.92 -41.73
N THR A 45 -19.61 -90.40 -41.26
CA THR A 45 -18.51 -90.98 -42.06
C THR A 45 -17.45 -90.02 -42.61
N ALA A 46 -16.76 -89.29 -41.73
CA ALA A 46 -15.33 -88.95 -41.91
C ALA A 46 -14.68 -88.52 -40.57
N HIS A 47 -14.78 -89.36 -39.54
CA HIS A 47 -13.78 -89.30 -38.46
C HIS A 47 -12.59 -90.16 -38.88
N LYS A 48 -11.54 -89.51 -39.37
CA LYS A 48 -10.13 -89.80 -39.01
C LYS A 48 -9.23 -88.73 -39.64
N LEU A 49 -8.51 -88.01 -38.77
CA LEU A 49 -7.36 -87.14 -39.04
C LEU A 49 -7.56 -85.66 -39.41
N VAL A 50 -8.48 -84.93 -38.78
CA VAL A 50 -8.30 -83.47 -38.55
C VAL A 50 -9.09 -83.11 -37.28
N ASN A 51 -8.42 -82.73 -36.17
CA ASN A 51 -9.15 -82.29 -34.98
C ASN A 51 -9.64 -80.84 -35.16
N ALA A 52 -10.58 -80.38 -34.33
CA ALA A 52 -11.10 -79.01 -34.38
C ALA A 52 -10.01 -77.92 -34.27
N LYS A 53 -8.86 -78.24 -33.64
CA LYS A 53 -7.68 -77.35 -33.61
C LYS A 53 -7.01 -77.28 -34.97
N THR A 54 -6.90 -78.37 -35.74
CA THR A 54 -6.30 -78.36 -37.08
C THR A 54 -7.16 -77.60 -38.09
N LEU A 55 -8.49 -77.69 -38.01
CA LEU A 55 -9.40 -76.85 -38.80
C LEU A 55 -9.32 -75.36 -38.40
N ALA A 56 -9.24 -75.07 -37.10
CA ALA A 56 -9.02 -73.70 -36.62
C ALA A 56 -7.64 -73.16 -37.05
N ILE A 57 -6.60 -74.00 -37.08
CA ILE A 57 -5.26 -73.65 -37.56
C ILE A 57 -5.28 -73.36 -39.06
N TRP A 58 -5.98 -74.15 -39.89
CA TRP A 58 -6.13 -73.86 -41.32
C TRP A 58 -6.98 -72.60 -41.58
N SER A 59 -8.01 -72.33 -40.77
CA SER A 59 -8.77 -71.07 -40.84
C SER A 59 -7.92 -69.86 -40.43
N ILE A 60 -7.05 -70.00 -39.42
CA ILE A 60 -6.09 -68.97 -39.00
C ILE A 60 -5.00 -68.76 -40.05
N ILE A 61 -4.50 -69.82 -40.68
CA ILE A 61 -3.50 -69.75 -41.77
C ILE A 61 -4.11 -69.12 -43.03
N ILE A 62 -5.34 -69.45 -43.40
CA ILE A 62 -6.04 -68.84 -44.54
C ILE A 62 -6.38 -67.36 -44.24
N CYS A 63 -6.79 -67.03 -43.01
CA CYS A 63 -6.93 -65.64 -42.57
C CYS A 63 -5.58 -64.91 -42.56
N ALA A 64 -4.49 -65.54 -42.13
CA ALA A 64 -3.15 -64.96 -42.13
C ALA A 64 -2.61 -64.76 -43.55
N ILE A 65 -2.86 -65.67 -44.49
CA ILE A 65 -2.48 -65.54 -45.91
C ILE A 65 -3.29 -64.41 -46.57
N LEU A 66 -4.61 -64.34 -46.34
CA LEU A 66 -5.47 -63.28 -46.87
C LEU A 66 -5.11 -61.91 -46.28
N VAL A 67 -4.75 -61.85 -45.00
CA VAL A 67 -4.18 -60.66 -44.36
C VAL A 67 -2.82 -60.33 -44.98
N THR A 68 -1.87 -61.25 -45.13
CA THR A 68 -0.56 -60.91 -45.73
C THR A 68 -0.64 -60.42 -47.19
N SER A 69 -1.59 -60.90 -48.00
CA SER A 69 -1.72 -60.43 -49.40
C SER A 69 -2.32 -59.02 -49.56
N ALA A 70 -2.97 -58.49 -48.52
CA ALA A 70 -3.52 -57.12 -48.53
C ALA A 70 -2.67 -56.12 -47.70
N TYR A 71 -1.59 -56.58 -47.03
CA TYR A 71 -0.88 -55.83 -45.99
C TYR A 71 0.57 -55.46 -46.33
N GLY A 72 1.03 -55.75 -47.56
CA GLY A 72 2.37 -55.37 -48.03
C GLY A 72 2.60 -53.89 -48.31
N SER A 73 1.57 -53.03 -48.19
CA SER A 73 1.62 -51.60 -48.56
C SER A 73 1.40 -50.62 -47.40
N MET A 74 1.39 -51.07 -46.14
CA MET A 74 1.16 -50.18 -44.99
C MET A 74 2.42 -50.08 -44.12
N GLY A 75 2.93 -48.86 -43.95
CA GLY A 75 4.13 -48.55 -43.17
C GLY A 75 3.96 -48.71 -41.65
N PRO A 76 5.05 -48.51 -40.86
CA PRO A 76 5.15 -48.92 -39.45
C PRO A 76 4.20 -48.23 -38.45
N SER A 77 3.41 -47.24 -38.85
CA SER A 77 2.64 -46.35 -37.96
C SER A 77 1.21 -46.82 -37.64
N VAL A 78 0.80 -48.02 -38.04
CA VAL A 78 -0.59 -48.51 -37.88
C VAL A 78 -0.74 -49.62 -36.83
N TRP A 79 0.34 -50.01 -36.14
CA TRP A 79 0.31 -51.13 -35.19
C TRP A 79 0.01 -50.66 -33.76
N ASN A 80 -0.91 -51.34 -33.07
CA ASN A 80 -1.01 -51.28 -31.61
C ASN A 80 -0.09 -52.32 -30.94
N ASP A 81 0.28 -52.08 -29.69
CA ASP A 81 1.32 -52.84 -28.98
C ASP A 81 1.05 -54.35 -28.85
N GLU A 82 -0.21 -54.76 -28.81
CA GLU A 82 -0.62 -56.18 -28.72
C GLU A 82 -0.27 -56.95 -30.01
N SER A 83 -0.46 -56.34 -31.18
CA SER A 83 -0.21 -56.98 -32.48
C SER A 83 1.29 -57.16 -32.77
N ARG A 84 2.14 -56.27 -32.22
CA ARG A 84 3.60 -56.34 -32.33
C ARG A 84 4.18 -57.49 -31.49
N LYS A 85 3.62 -57.74 -30.30
CA LYS A 85 4.01 -58.85 -29.40
C LYS A 85 3.72 -60.23 -29.99
N VAL A 86 2.59 -60.38 -30.68
CA VAL A 86 2.24 -61.66 -31.35
C VAL A 86 3.22 -61.99 -32.48
N MET A 87 3.68 -60.98 -33.24
CA MET A 87 4.64 -61.18 -34.33
C MET A 87 6.07 -61.46 -33.83
N GLU A 88 6.51 -60.89 -32.70
CA GLU A 88 7.79 -61.24 -32.06
C GLU A 88 7.79 -62.69 -31.52
N MET A 89 6.64 -63.23 -31.10
CA MET A 89 6.54 -64.63 -30.67
C MET A 89 6.79 -65.64 -31.80
N PHE A 90 6.37 -65.33 -33.03
CA PHE A 90 6.59 -66.21 -34.19
C PHE A 90 8.00 -66.12 -34.78
N SER A 91 8.79 -65.08 -34.45
CA SER A 91 10.17 -64.91 -34.95
C SER A 91 11.22 -65.71 -34.16
N LEU A 92 10.84 -66.32 -33.03
CA LEU A 92 11.72 -67.04 -32.10
C LEU A 92 11.85 -68.56 -32.38
N ILE A 93 11.13 -69.09 -33.37
CA ILE A 93 11.09 -70.53 -33.70
C ILE A 93 11.90 -70.79 -34.97
N LYS A 94 12.90 -71.69 -34.91
CA LYS A 94 13.63 -72.16 -36.09
C LYS A 94 12.77 -73.14 -36.91
N LYS A 95 13.10 -73.35 -38.20
CA LYS A 95 12.42 -74.30 -39.09
C LYS A 95 12.39 -75.76 -38.58
N ASP A 96 13.20 -76.10 -37.57
CA ASP A 96 13.28 -77.42 -36.94
C ASP A 96 12.47 -77.55 -35.62
N GLY A 97 11.76 -76.51 -35.20
CA GLY A 97 10.94 -76.52 -33.98
C GLY A 97 11.69 -76.24 -32.69
N SER A 98 12.99 -75.93 -32.72
CA SER A 98 13.73 -75.46 -31.54
C SER A 98 13.61 -73.95 -31.34
N PHE A 99 13.51 -73.51 -30.07
CA PHE A 99 13.52 -72.10 -29.69
C PHE A 99 14.93 -71.52 -29.85
N ARG A 100 15.06 -70.34 -30.48
CA ARG A 100 16.29 -69.54 -30.36
C ARG A 100 16.47 -69.20 -28.89
N SER A 101 17.64 -69.43 -28.29
CA SER A 101 17.93 -68.92 -26.95
C SER A 101 17.63 -67.43 -26.96
N SER A 102 16.72 -66.98 -26.10
CA SER A 102 16.46 -65.56 -25.93
C SER A 102 17.80 -64.90 -25.62
N VAL A 103 18.37 -64.18 -26.59
CA VAL A 103 19.27 -63.09 -26.25
C VAL A 103 18.41 -62.23 -25.32
N ALA A 104 18.76 -62.18 -24.03
CA ALA A 104 18.01 -61.41 -23.05
C ALA A 104 17.92 -59.99 -23.62
N ARG A 105 16.72 -59.61 -24.06
CA ARG A 105 16.49 -58.27 -24.58
C ARG A 105 16.60 -57.37 -23.37
N ASP A 106 17.60 -56.51 -23.38
CA ASP A 106 17.76 -55.54 -22.32
C ASP A 106 16.48 -54.70 -22.19
N SER A 107 15.95 -54.64 -20.98
CA SER A 107 14.69 -53.97 -20.64
C SER A 107 14.85 -52.98 -19.51
N THR A 108 16.08 -52.77 -19.04
CA THR A 108 16.37 -51.86 -17.94
C THR A 108 16.79 -50.52 -18.55
N PRO A 109 16.11 -49.41 -18.24
CA PRO A 109 16.55 -48.10 -18.70
C PRO A 109 17.85 -47.64 -18.02
N PRO A 110 18.64 -46.78 -18.69
CA PRO A 110 19.79 -46.12 -18.06
C PRO A 110 19.41 -45.31 -16.83
N THR A 111 20.36 -45.07 -15.94
CA THR A 111 20.21 -44.18 -14.77
C THR A 111 20.96 -42.87 -14.98
N ILE A 112 20.30 -41.73 -14.75
CA ILE A 112 20.88 -40.38 -14.79
C ILE A 112 21.18 -39.91 -13.35
N SER A 113 22.38 -39.43 -13.08
CA SER A 113 22.80 -38.97 -11.73
C SER A 113 23.84 -37.84 -11.79
N GLY A 114 24.09 -37.20 -10.64
CA GLY A 114 25.14 -36.16 -10.51
C GLY A 114 24.76 -34.78 -11.05
N MET A 115 23.47 -34.47 -11.19
CA MET A 115 22.99 -33.14 -11.56
C MET A 115 22.75 -32.26 -10.34
N SER A 116 23.02 -30.97 -10.48
CA SER A 116 22.66 -29.93 -9.52
C SER A 116 21.96 -28.77 -10.23
N ASP A 117 21.09 -28.09 -9.51
CA ASP A 117 20.48 -26.85 -9.97
C ASP A 117 21.54 -25.75 -10.14
N LEU A 118 21.31 -24.85 -11.10
CA LEU A 118 22.21 -23.74 -11.41
C LEU A 118 21.51 -22.39 -11.12
N VAL A 119 22.29 -21.43 -10.62
CA VAL A 119 21.91 -20.02 -10.53
C VAL A 119 22.95 -19.22 -11.29
N VAL A 120 22.53 -18.41 -12.25
CA VAL A 120 23.42 -17.68 -13.17
C VAL A 120 22.94 -16.23 -13.29
N GLU A 121 23.88 -15.28 -13.24
CA GLU A 121 23.59 -13.88 -13.51
C GLU A 121 23.24 -13.66 -14.99
N ALA A 122 22.26 -12.81 -15.22
CA ALA A 122 21.85 -12.44 -16.56
C ALA A 122 22.96 -11.65 -17.26
N SER A 123 23.19 -11.95 -18.53
CA SER A 123 24.17 -11.23 -19.36
C SER A 123 23.51 -10.43 -20.49
N GLY A 124 22.19 -10.34 -20.47
CA GLY A 124 21.38 -9.95 -21.61
C GLY A 124 19.91 -10.37 -21.45
N THR A 125 19.11 -10.07 -22.47
CA THR A 125 17.75 -10.61 -22.62
C THR A 125 17.71 -12.14 -22.68
N LEU A 126 18.80 -12.76 -23.17
CA LEU A 126 19.05 -14.20 -23.07
C LEU A 126 20.46 -14.45 -22.51
N THR A 127 20.57 -15.46 -21.64
CA THR A 127 21.84 -15.85 -21.01
C THR A 127 22.23 -17.25 -21.47
N ILE A 128 23.41 -17.37 -22.10
CA ILE A 128 23.95 -18.67 -22.47
C ILE A 128 24.54 -19.33 -21.22
N VAL A 129 23.95 -20.44 -20.80
CA VAL A 129 24.42 -21.21 -19.64
C VAL A 129 25.13 -22.47 -20.13
N PRO A 130 26.45 -22.61 -19.91
CA PRO A 130 27.18 -23.84 -20.23
C PRO A 130 26.69 -24.98 -19.36
N LEU A 131 26.21 -26.07 -19.98
CA LEU A 131 25.73 -27.24 -19.28
C LEU A 131 26.79 -28.34 -19.26
N THR A 132 27.00 -28.93 -18.09
CA THR A 132 27.79 -30.16 -17.93
C THR A 132 26.88 -31.36 -18.08
N ALA A 133 27.21 -32.30 -18.98
CA ALA A 133 26.44 -33.51 -19.17
C ALA A 133 26.39 -34.35 -17.87
N PRO A 134 25.22 -34.87 -17.48
CA PRO A 134 25.08 -35.69 -16.28
C PRO A 134 25.76 -37.04 -16.44
N LYS A 135 26.01 -37.72 -15.31
CA LYS A 135 26.51 -39.08 -15.32
C LYS A 135 25.39 -40.04 -15.70
N VAL A 136 25.59 -40.81 -16.77
CA VAL A 136 24.65 -41.84 -17.23
C VAL A 136 25.32 -43.22 -17.15
N THR A 137 24.61 -44.19 -16.59
CA THR A 137 25.09 -45.58 -16.47
C THR A 137 23.97 -46.55 -16.82
N ASP A 138 24.33 -47.68 -17.42
CA ASP A 138 23.40 -48.78 -17.71
C ASP A 138 24.03 -50.14 -17.37
N ASN A 139 23.22 -51.18 -17.18
CA ASN A 139 23.68 -52.52 -16.81
C ASN A 139 24.23 -53.34 -18.00
N LEU A 140 23.80 -53.07 -19.24
CA LEU A 140 24.19 -53.82 -20.43
C LEU A 140 24.72 -52.94 -21.56
N ASP A 141 24.44 -51.64 -21.55
CA ASP A 141 25.04 -50.66 -22.46
C ASP A 141 26.18 -49.87 -21.77
N PRO A 142 27.45 -50.08 -22.18
CA PRO A 142 28.56 -49.32 -21.61
C PRO A 142 28.57 -47.84 -22.00
N ASN A 143 27.82 -47.42 -23.04
CA ASN A 143 27.80 -46.04 -23.52
C ASN A 143 26.38 -45.57 -23.91
N PRO A 144 25.45 -45.40 -22.96
CA PRO A 144 24.12 -44.89 -23.25
C PRO A 144 24.17 -43.48 -23.86
N GLU A 145 23.31 -43.22 -24.85
CA GLU A 145 23.14 -41.91 -25.46
C GLU A 145 22.45 -40.95 -24.49
N ILE A 146 22.90 -39.68 -24.43
CA ILE A 146 22.33 -38.65 -23.56
C ILE A 146 22.06 -37.38 -24.37
N THR A 147 20.85 -36.84 -24.23
CA THR A 147 20.39 -35.62 -24.91
C THR A 147 19.64 -34.71 -23.94
N ASN A 148 19.45 -33.44 -24.30
CA ASN A 148 18.64 -32.49 -23.56
C ASN A 148 17.89 -31.52 -24.48
N ASP A 149 16.94 -30.80 -23.92
CA ASP A 149 16.10 -29.78 -24.60
C ASP A 149 16.57 -28.33 -24.37
N ALA A 150 17.84 -28.13 -24.01
CA ALA A 150 18.39 -26.80 -23.75
C ALA A 150 18.33 -25.90 -25.00
N PRO A 151 17.80 -24.67 -24.89
CA PRO A 151 17.77 -23.72 -26.00
C PRO A 151 19.19 -23.26 -26.35
N SER A 152 19.61 -23.45 -27.61
CA SER A 152 20.92 -23.02 -28.09
C SER A 152 21.12 -21.50 -28.10
N ALA A 153 20.02 -20.74 -28.10
CA ALA A 153 20.03 -19.28 -28.03
C ALA A 153 20.20 -18.72 -26.61
N GLY A 154 20.16 -19.58 -25.58
CA GLY A 154 20.22 -19.18 -24.16
C GLY A 154 18.85 -19.14 -23.49
N TYR A 155 18.87 -18.79 -22.20
CA TYR A 155 17.72 -18.80 -21.31
C TYR A 155 17.21 -17.39 -21.03
N PRO A 156 15.89 -17.16 -21.04
CA PRO A 156 15.33 -15.92 -20.52
C PRO A 156 15.50 -15.85 -19.00
N LEU A 157 15.35 -14.64 -18.46
CA LEU A 157 15.29 -14.40 -17.02
C LEU A 157 14.21 -15.23 -16.32
N GLY A 158 14.51 -15.64 -15.09
CA GLY A 158 13.64 -16.46 -14.26
C GLY A 158 14.05 -17.93 -14.20
N THR A 159 13.11 -18.77 -13.75
CA THR A 159 13.35 -20.21 -13.57
C THR A 159 13.05 -20.97 -14.85
N ASN A 160 14.07 -21.66 -15.36
CA ASN A 160 14.02 -22.51 -16.53
C ASN A 160 14.26 -23.97 -16.13
N TRP A 161 13.67 -24.90 -16.88
CA TRP A 161 13.78 -26.34 -16.63
C TRP A 161 14.33 -27.03 -17.87
N ILE A 162 15.34 -27.88 -17.68
CA ILE A 162 15.96 -28.68 -18.74
C ILE A 162 15.63 -30.15 -18.49
N THR A 163 15.13 -30.84 -19.51
CA THR A 163 14.85 -32.26 -19.50
C THR A 163 15.99 -33.02 -20.16
N TRP A 164 16.70 -33.84 -19.39
CA TRP A 164 17.69 -34.78 -19.89
C TRP A 164 17.04 -36.13 -20.22
N ILE A 165 17.38 -36.71 -21.36
CA ILE A 165 16.88 -38.02 -21.82
C ILE A 165 18.07 -38.93 -22.10
N ALA A 166 18.17 -40.03 -21.34
CA ALA A 166 19.13 -41.10 -21.58
C ALA A 166 18.48 -42.26 -22.34
N LYS A 167 19.20 -42.87 -23.27
CA LYS A 167 18.72 -43.98 -24.10
C LYS A 167 19.83 -45.03 -24.31
N ASP A 168 19.53 -46.30 -24.02
CA ASP A 168 20.45 -47.40 -24.29
C ASP A 168 20.36 -47.95 -25.73
N GLY A 169 21.28 -48.85 -26.09
CA GLY A 169 21.29 -49.57 -27.37
C GLY A 169 20.09 -50.50 -27.62
N ALA A 170 19.30 -50.83 -26.59
CA ALA A 170 18.04 -51.57 -26.72
C ALA A 170 16.81 -50.65 -26.89
N ASN A 171 17.00 -49.33 -26.81
CA ASN A 171 16.02 -48.25 -26.84
C ASN A 171 15.18 -48.07 -25.56
N ASN A 172 15.62 -48.54 -24.39
CA ASN A 172 14.99 -48.14 -23.13
C ASN A 172 15.44 -46.72 -22.76
N THR A 173 14.55 -45.94 -22.14
CA THR A 173 14.78 -44.51 -21.87
C THR A 173 14.49 -44.12 -20.43
N SER A 174 15.26 -43.19 -19.89
CA SER A 174 14.96 -42.50 -18.63
C SER A 174 15.07 -40.99 -18.78
N THR A 175 14.40 -40.26 -17.90
CA THR A 175 14.38 -38.79 -17.91
C THR A 175 14.72 -38.22 -16.54
N ALA A 176 15.35 -37.04 -16.53
CA ALA A 176 15.60 -36.28 -15.32
C ALA A 176 15.60 -34.78 -15.62
N VAL A 177 15.19 -33.96 -14.65
CA VAL A 177 15.08 -32.50 -14.81
C VAL A 177 16.18 -31.77 -14.03
N GLN A 178 16.70 -30.68 -14.63
CA GLN A 178 17.64 -29.76 -14.00
C GLN A 178 17.05 -28.36 -14.01
N LYS A 179 17.09 -27.66 -12.86
CA LYS A 179 16.64 -26.27 -12.76
C LYS A 179 17.78 -25.30 -13.08
N VAL A 180 17.49 -24.26 -13.85
CA VAL A 180 18.40 -23.13 -14.10
C VAL A 180 17.66 -21.83 -13.77
N ALA A 181 18.10 -21.14 -12.72
CA ALA A 181 17.59 -19.82 -12.36
C ALA A 181 18.51 -18.73 -12.94
N VAL A 182 18.00 -17.96 -13.90
CA VAL A 182 18.67 -16.76 -14.42
C VAL A 182 18.14 -15.57 -13.64
N VAL A 183 19.01 -14.85 -12.94
CA VAL A 183 18.67 -13.71 -12.08
C VAL A 183 19.44 -12.47 -12.54
N ASP A 184 18.88 -11.29 -12.28
CA ASP A 184 19.58 -10.03 -12.52
C ASP A 184 19.80 -9.30 -11.20
N THR A 185 21.07 -9.19 -10.82
CA THR A 185 21.51 -8.45 -9.62
C THR A 185 22.46 -7.30 -9.96
N SER A 186 22.68 -7.01 -11.25
CA SER A 186 23.65 -6.01 -11.70
C SER A 186 22.99 -4.63 -11.82
N PRO A 187 23.49 -3.58 -11.16
CA PRO A 187 22.95 -2.23 -11.32
C PRO A 187 23.18 -1.64 -12.71
N PRO A 188 22.30 -0.72 -13.18
CA PRO A 188 22.55 0.06 -14.38
C PRO A 188 23.80 0.95 -14.23
N VAL A 189 24.45 1.28 -15.34
CA VAL A 189 25.51 2.30 -15.40
C VAL A 189 24.89 3.63 -15.80
N ILE A 190 25.01 4.64 -14.93
CA ILE A 190 24.53 6.00 -15.18
C ILE A 190 25.70 7.00 -15.26
N THR A 191 25.58 7.97 -16.16
CA THR A 191 26.45 9.15 -16.23
C THR A 191 25.59 10.41 -16.24
N ALA A 192 25.80 11.27 -15.25
CA ALA A 192 25.10 12.54 -15.10
C ALA A 192 25.47 13.52 -16.23
N PRO A 193 24.61 14.49 -16.56
CA PRO A 193 24.93 15.53 -17.53
C PRO A 193 26.02 16.49 -16.98
N PRO A 194 26.68 17.27 -17.85
CA PRO A 194 27.69 18.25 -17.43
C PRO A 194 27.13 19.31 -16.49
N ASP A 195 27.98 19.84 -15.60
CA ASP A 195 27.63 20.90 -14.64
C ASP A 195 27.02 22.14 -15.32
N VAL A 196 26.10 22.80 -14.60
CA VAL A 196 25.33 23.96 -15.09
C VAL A 196 25.70 25.21 -14.31
N VAL A 197 25.88 26.35 -15.00
CA VAL A 197 26.10 27.66 -14.38
C VAL A 197 25.07 28.66 -14.90
N VAL A 198 24.34 29.33 -14.01
CA VAL A 198 23.33 30.35 -14.31
C VAL A 198 23.64 31.63 -13.55
N HIS A 199 23.57 32.78 -14.21
CA HIS A 199 23.77 34.09 -13.57
C HIS A 199 22.42 34.77 -13.33
N VAL A 200 22.23 35.34 -12.15
CA VAL A 200 20.98 36.00 -11.72
C VAL A 200 21.26 37.32 -11.02
N ASP A 201 20.28 38.22 -10.96
CA ASP A 201 20.39 39.45 -10.18
C ASP A 201 20.23 39.21 -8.67
N SER A 202 20.61 40.21 -7.86
CA SER A 202 20.56 40.12 -6.38
C SER A 202 19.14 40.09 -5.80
N SER A 203 18.11 40.32 -6.63
CA SER A 203 16.70 40.22 -6.22
C SER A 203 16.08 38.84 -6.50
N THR A 204 16.76 38.01 -7.29
CA THR A 204 16.26 36.70 -7.71
C THR A 204 16.31 35.71 -6.55
N THR A 205 15.13 35.26 -6.12
CA THR A 205 15.02 34.28 -5.03
C THR A 205 15.17 32.84 -5.55
N TYR A 206 14.58 32.49 -6.70
CA TYR A 206 14.70 31.16 -7.31
C TYR A 206 14.87 31.28 -8.83
N VAL A 207 15.66 30.38 -9.43
CA VAL A 207 15.81 30.28 -10.88
C VAL A 207 15.74 28.84 -11.36
N GLN A 208 15.06 28.61 -12.47
CA GLN A 208 15.05 27.30 -13.11
C GLN A 208 16.35 27.11 -13.90
N ALA A 209 16.99 25.95 -13.73
CA ALA A 209 18.19 25.57 -14.48
C ALA A 209 17.87 24.37 -15.37
N SER A 210 18.25 24.42 -16.65
CA SER A 210 18.12 23.28 -17.55
C SER A 210 19.24 22.30 -17.27
N LEU A 211 18.91 21.11 -16.77
CA LEU A 211 19.90 20.15 -16.27
C LEU A 211 20.44 19.22 -17.36
N GLY A 212 19.81 19.16 -18.53
CA GLY A 212 20.12 18.16 -19.55
C GLY A 212 19.53 16.80 -19.22
N THR A 213 20.12 15.74 -19.77
CA THR A 213 19.63 14.35 -19.66
C THR A 213 20.79 13.43 -19.34
N ALA A 214 20.66 12.62 -18.30
CA ALA A 214 21.67 11.63 -17.95
C ALA A 214 21.65 10.46 -18.96
N THR A 215 22.82 9.88 -19.24
CA THR A 215 22.91 8.68 -20.07
C THR A 215 22.93 7.45 -19.18
N VAL A 216 22.09 6.46 -19.50
CA VAL A 216 21.99 5.22 -18.75
C VAL A 216 22.13 4.02 -19.68
N LYS A 217 22.80 2.97 -19.22
CA LYS A 217 22.88 1.68 -19.90
C LYS A 217 22.75 0.56 -18.88
N ASP A 218 22.00 -0.46 -19.23
CA ASP A 218 22.01 -1.72 -18.52
C ASP A 218 22.11 -2.88 -19.52
N SER A 219 22.56 -4.04 -19.04
CA SER A 219 22.74 -5.23 -19.88
C SER A 219 21.44 -6.02 -20.11
N VAL A 220 20.47 -5.88 -19.21
CA VAL A 220 19.22 -6.64 -19.17
C VAL A 220 18.00 -5.75 -19.44
N ASP A 221 18.07 -4.50 -19.01
CA ASP A 221 17.06 -3.46 -19.20
C ASP A 221 17.51 -2.43 -20.24
N ASP A 222 16.87 -2.44 -21.41
CA ASP A 222 17.15 -1.50 -22.49
C ASP A 222 16.69 -0.05 -22.17
N SER A 223 15.91 0.17 -21.11
CA SER A 223 15.40 1.49 -20.72
C SER A 223 15.27 1.66 -19.20
N PRO A 224 16.40 1.68 -18.46
CA PRO A 224 16.36 1.88 -17.01
C PRO A 224 15.75 3.24 -16.67
N TYR A 225 14.97 3.27 -15.60
CA TYR A 225 14.24 4.45 -15.17
C TYR A 225 15.19 5.45 -14.50
N VAL A 226 15.28 6.67 -15.05
CA VAL A 226 16.18 7.73 -14.59
C VAL A 226 15.42 8.85 -13.89
N THR A 227 15.95 9.31 -12.76
CA THR A 227 15.43 10.43 -11.96
C THR A 227 16.57 11.34 -11.50
N ASN A 228 16.23 12.53 -11.01
CA ASN A 228 17.15 13.37 -10.25
C ASN A 228 16.44 14.10 -9.10
N ASP A 229 17.20 14.65 -8.16
CA ASP A 229 16.73 15.33 -6.94
C ASP A 229 16.70 16.87 -7.07
N ALA A 230 16.68 17.41 -8.29
CA ALA A 230 16.67 18.85 -8.49
C ALA A 230 15.42 19.50 -7.88
N PRO A 231 15.58 20.66 -7.21
CA PRO A 231 14.47 21.33 -6.54
C PRO A 231 13.43 21.82 -7.55
N PHE A 232 12.19 21.33 -7.42
CA PHE A 232 11.07 21.67 -8.30
C PHE A 232 10.77 23.18 -8.33
N SER A 233 10.93 23.88 -7.21
CA SER A 233 10.77 25.35 -7.12
C SER A 233 11.86 26.14 -7.83
N GLY A 234 12.90 25.48 -8.33
CA GLY A 234 14.10 26.09 -8.88
C GLY A 234 15.22 26.17 -7.84
N PHE A 235 16.39 26.61 -8.30
CA PHE A 235 17.60 26.72 -7.52
C PHE A 235 17.69 28.11 -6.88
N LEU A 236 18.05 28.14 -5.59
CA LEU A 236 18.47 29.38 -4.92
C LEU A 236 19.87 29.79 -5.43
N PRO A 237 20.24 31.07 -5.30
CA PRO A 237 21.63 31.50 -5.42
C PRO A 237 22.59 30.63 -4.60
N GLY A 238 23.67 30.15 -5.21
CA GLY A 238 24.64 29.23 -4.62
C GLY A 238 24.92 28.00 -5.50
N VAL A 239 25.81 27.13 -5.01
CA VAL A 239 26.15 25.86 -5.67
C VAL A 239 25.33 24.73 -5.04
N ARG A 240 24.68 23.93 -5.87
CA ARG A 240 23.92 22.76 -5.45
C ARG A 240 24.28 21.53 -6.26
N THR A 241 24.52 20.42 -5.57
CA THR A 241 24.67 19.11 -6.19
C THR A 241 23.30 18.53 -6.49
N VAL A 242 23.11 18.09 -7.73
CA VAL A 242 21.97 17.30 -8.20
C VAL A 242 22.43 15.85 -8.35
N THR A 243 21.77 14.93 -7.67
CA THR A 243 22.01 13.49 -7.74
C THR A 243 21.06 12.88 -8.77
N TRP A 244 21.61 12.32 -9.83
CA TRP A 244 20.91 11.50 -10.81
C TRP A 244 20.91 10.04 -10.37
N LYS A 245 19.79 9.34 -10.53
CA LYS A 245 19.62 7.93 -10.16
C LYS A 245 18.98 7.14 -11.29
N ALA A 246 19.57 6.00 -11.64
CA ALA A 246 18.99 5.01 -12.53
C ALA A 246 18.56 3.77 -11.73
N VAL A 247 17.42 3.18 -12.11
CA VAL A 247 16.90 1.93 -11.55
C VAL A 247 16.45 1.03 -12.70
N ASP A 248 16.89 -0.22 -12.71
CA ASP A 248 16.41 -1.20 -13.69
C ASP A 248 15.04 -1.80 -13.30
N THR A 249 14.46 -2.59 -14.21
CA THR A 249 13.20 -3.31 -13.98
C THR A 249 13.21 -4.30 -12.79
N PHE A 250 14.38 -4.68 -12.27
CA PHE A 250 14.54 -5.63 -11.16
C PHE A 250 14.88 -4.94 -9.83
N GLY A 251 15.02 -3.60 -9.85
CA GLY A 251 15.22 -2.77 -8.69
C GLY A 251 16.67 -2.58 -8.29
N ASN A 252 17.65 -3.01 -9.11
CA ASN A 252 19.04 -2.63 -8.90
C ASN A 252 19.21 -1.16 -9.32
N SER A 253 20.11 -0.44 -8.64
CA SER A 253 20.21 1.01 -8.84
C SER A 253 21.62 1.55 -8.72
N ALA A 254 21.92 2.59 -9.50
CA ALA A 254 23.15 3.36 -9.43
C ALA A 254 22.86 4.87 -9.46
N THR A 255 23.84 5.67 -9.04
CA THR A 255 23.74 7.13 -8.96
C THR A 255 24.97 7.81 -9.53
N ASP A 256 24.81 9.03 -10.05
CA ASP A 256 25.89 9.95 -10.43
C ASP A 256 25.46 11.40 -10.13
N THR A 257 26.40 12.35 -10.07
CA THR A 257 26.12 13.72 -9.60
C THR A 257 26.50 14.80 -10.60
N GLN A 258 25.75 15.90 -10.59
CA GLN A 258 25.96 17.11 -11.40
C GLN A 258 25.94 18.33 -10.48
N LEU A 259 26.83 19.30 -10.68
CA LEU A 259 26.81 20.58 -9.97
C LEU A 259 26.00 21.63 -10.73
N VAL A 260 25.16 22.37 -10.01
CA VAL A 260 24.40 23.52 -10.53
C VAL A 260 24.78 24.75 -9.72
N SER A 261 25.40 25.74 -10.37
CA SER A 261 25.89 26.97 -9.76
C SER A 261 25.05 28.16 -10.19
N ILE A 262 24.34 28.77 -9.25
CA ILE A 262 23.56 30.01 -9.46
C ILE A 262 24.36 31.18 -8.89
N LEU A 263 24.94 32.00 -9.75
CA LEU A 263 25.83 33.10 -9.38
C LEU A 263 25.10 34.45 -9.43
N VAL A 264 25.14 35.19 -8.32
CA VAL A 264 24.55 36.54 -8.25
C VAL A 264 25.51 37.55 -8.86
N ILE A 265 25.02 38.34 -9.81
CA ILE A 265 25.71 39.52 -10.34
C ILE A 265 25.03 40.78 -9.79
N ASP A 266 25.78 41.62 -9.08
CA ASP A 266 25.27 42.85 -8.47
C ASP A 266 25.55 44.03 -9.41
N GLU A 267 24.52 44.56 -10.07
CA GLU A 267 24.64 45.83 -10.78
C GLU A 267 24.45 46.98 -9.79
N SER A 268 25.55 47.49 -9.23
CA SER A 268 25.50 48.64 -8.33
C SER A 268 25.09 49.93 -9.06
N PRO A 269 24.06 50.68 -8.61
CA PRO A 269 23.96 52.10 -8.91
C PRO A 269 24.85 52.87 -7.92
N SER A 270 25.78 53.68 -8.43
CA SER A 270 26.59 54.58 -7.59
C SER A 270 25.70 55.55 -6.80
N THR A 271 25.97 55.77 -5.50
CA THR A 271 26.08 57.12 -4.86
C THR A 271 26.30 57.07 -3.32
N SER A 272 27.53 57.43 -2.91
CA SER A 272 27.96 58.34 -1.80
C SER A 272 27.13 58.66 -0.52
N TYR A 273 27.80 58.44 0.64
CA TYR A 273 28.03 59.30 1.84
C TYR A 273 27.14 59.27 3.14
N THR A 274 27.74 58.67 4.21
CA THR A 274 28.02 59.09 5.63
C THR A 274 26.96 59.43 6.73
N SER A 275 26.95 58.56 7.77
CA SER A 275 27.09 58.71 9.26
C SER A 275 26.28 59.70 10.15
N TYR A 276 25.68 59.20 11.26
CA TYR A 276 25.77 59.76 12.63
C TYR A 276 25.29 58.77 13.75
N THR A 277 25.63 59.06 15.03
CA THR A 277 25.88 58.16 16.18
C THR A 277 24.97 58.31 17.43
N GLY A 278 24.97 57.27 18.31
CA GLY A 278 24.83 57.30 19.81
C GLY A 278 23.45 56.94 20.43
N SER A 279 23.26 56.43 21.66
CA SER A 279 24.05 55.74 22.73
C SER A 279 23.13 55.43 23.96
N SER A 280 23.19 54.20 24.54
CA SER A 280 22.97 53.82 25.98
C SER A 280 21.57 53.98 26.67
N LYS A 281 21.11 53.28 27.74
CA LYS A 281 21.68 52.36 28.77
C LYS A 281 20.56 51.74 29.68
N GLY A 282 20.73 50.47 30.11
CA GLY A 282 20.35 49.74 31.38
C GLY A 282 18.92 49.81 32.01
N THR A 283 18.44 48.99 32.96
CA THR A 283 18.82 47.75 33.71
C THR A 283 17.68 47.47 34.75
N GLY A 284 17.41 46.22 35.18
CA GLY A 284 16.76 45.94 36.48
C GLY A 284 15.86 44.68 36.58
N SER A 285 16.02 43.90 37.66
CA SER A 285 15.59 42.49 37.88
C SER A 285 14.70 42.32 39.14
N MET A 286 13.91 41.23 39.21
CA MET A 286 13.62 40.32 40.36
C MET A 286 12.14 39.88 40.57
N SER A 287 11.98 38.57 40.77
CA SER A 287 10.76 37.72 40.97
C SER A 287 10.37 37.54 42.48
N PRO A 288 9.63 36.48 42.91
CA PRO A 288 8.20 36.06 42.83
C PRO A 288 7.58 35.88 44.28
N PRO A 289 6.42 35.21 44.65
CA PRO A 289 6.13 33.75 44.50
C PRO A 289 4.64 33.20 44.54
N SER A 290 4.47 31.91 44.15
CA SER A 290 3.54 30.84 44.66
C SER A 290 2.00 30.98 44.48
N ALA A 291 1.11 29.96 44.43
CA ALA A 291 1.04 28.51 44.76
C ALA A 291 -0.23 27.91 44.04
N SER A 292 -0.33 26.68 43.50
CA SER A 292 -0.45 25.30 44.06
C SER A 292 -1.87 24.65 43.95
N GLY A 293 -1.91 23.38 43.50
CA GLY A 293 -2.93 22.32 43.76
C GLY A 293 -4.05 22.14 42.72
N GLY A 294 -4.52 20.94 42.30
CA GLY A 294 -4.19 19.53 42.55
C GLY A 294 -5.33 18.56 42.10
N SER A 295 -4.98 17.33 41.66
CA SER A 295 -5.75 16.04 41.65
C SER A 295 -7.03 15.85 40.78
N SER A 296 -7.50 14.65 40.37
CA SER A 296 -6.97 13.35 39.85
C SER A 296 -8.18 12.39 39.52
N SER A 297 -7.91 11.27 38.82
CA SER A 297 -8.76 10.06 38.50
C SER A 297 -9.69 10.17 37.27
N GLY A 298 -9.90 9.20 36.35
CA GLY A 298 -9.52 7.78 36.08
C GLY A 298 -10.69 7.18 35.25
N SER A 299 -10.59 6.54 34.07
CA SER A 299 -10.14 5.16 33.80
C SER A 299 -10.30 4.76 32.30
N SER A 300 -9.31 4.01 31.80
CA SER A 300 -9.30 2.83 30.87
C SER A 300 -9.88 2.83 29.43
N GLY A 301 -8.96 2.69 28.45
CA GLY A 301 -9.14 2.08 27.10
C GLY A 301 -7.97 2.40 26.13
N SER A 302 -7.13 1.44 25.73
CA SER A 302 -5.88 1.58 24.93
C SER A 302 -6.05 1.77 23.41
N PRO A 303 -5.00 2.13 22.63
CA PRO A 303 -3.85 2.99 22.95
C PRO A 303 -3.45 3.98 21.81
N SER A 304 -3.38 5.28 22.13
CA SER A 304 -2.41 6.25 21.59
C SER A 304 -2.52 7.52 22.45
N GLU A 305 -1.85 7.56 23.59
CA GLU A 305 -1.93 8.72 24.48
C GLU A 305 -0.90 9.78 24.07
N SER A 306 -1.36 10.87 23.45
CA SER A 306 -0.61 12.13 23.40
C SER A 306 -0.49 12.69 24.82
N GLY A 307 0.71 12.70 25.40
CA GLY A 307 0.97 13.35 26.68
C GLY A 307 1.31 14.83 26.46
N SER A 308 0.61 15.75 27.13
CA SER A 308 1.02 17.16 27.15
C SER A 308 2.28 17.32 28.00
N ALA A 309 3.38 17.80 27.42
CA ALA A 309 4.61 18.10 28.15
C ALA A 309 4.49 19.44 28.91
N SER A 310 5.02 19.50 30.13
CA SER A 310 5.12 20.72 30.93
C SER A 310 6.54 21.27 30.85
N CYS A 311 6.72 22.42 30.19
CA CYS A 311 8.02 23.05 30.02
C CYS A 311 8.33 24.06 31.14
N ARG A 312 9.57 24.06 31.64
CA ARG A 312 10.05 24.92 32.74
C ARG A 312 11.33 25.66 32.34
N GLY A 313 11.52 26.89 32.84
CA GLY A 313 12.79 27.64 32.71
C GLY A 313 12.78 28.86 31.79
N ASP A 314 11.61 29.41 31.44
CA ASP A 314 11.53 30.70 30.74
C ASP A 314 11.43 31.86 31.75
N SER A 315 12.49 32.66 31.87
CA SER A 315 12.49 33.91 32.64
C SER A 315 12.12 35.14 31.82
N SER A 316 11.56 34.98 30.61
CA SER A 316 10.81 36.03 29.94
C SER A 316 9.34 35.98 30.38
N GLY A 317 9.00 36.85 31.34
CA GLY A 317 7.62 37.05 31.76
C GLY A 317 6.75 37.47 30.58
N THR A 318 5.57 36.87 30.47
CA THR A 318 4.48 37.24 29.55
C THR A 318 4.90 37.43 28.08
N SER A 319 4.94 36.32 27.35
CA SER A 319 4.55 36.36 25.93
C SER A 319 3.35 35.43 25.77
N ALA A 320 2.16 36.01 25.66
CA ALA A 320 1.23 35.49 24.66
C ALA A 320 2.04 35.27 23.38
N ALA A 321 1.81 34.19 22.64
CA ALA A 321 2.37 34.02 21.30
C ALA A 321 2.07 35.30 20.51
N GLY A 322 3.07 36.18 20.44
CA GLY A 322 2.95 37.54 19.96
C GLY A 322 3.35 37.56 18.49
N PRO A 323 2.59 38.26 17.63
CA PRO A 323 2.78 38.21 16.19
C PRO A 323 4.01 39.04 15.84
N ASN A 324 5.04 38.41 15.27
CA ASN A 324 6.02 39.11 14.46
C ASN A 324 6.54 38.17 13.37
N THR A 325 6.32 38.64 12.15
CA THR A 325 6.57 38.04 10.84
C THR A 325 8.05 38.04 10.48
N VAL A 326 8.61 36.85 10.21
CA VAL A 326 9.60 36.61 9.14
C VAL A 326 9.27 35.24 8.54
N SER A 327 9.29 35.16 7.21
CA SER A 327 8.69 34.12 6.39
C SER A 327 9.63 32.94 6.07
N HIS A 328 9.04 31.75 6.04
CA HIS A 328 9.55 30.43 5.58
C HIS A 328 10.37 29.58 6.58
N PHE A 329 9.88 28.35 6.76
CA PHE A 329 10.25 27.29 7.72
C PHE A 329 9.84 27.54 9.17
N SER A 330 8.62 27.14 9.51
CA SER A 330 8.14 27.08 10.89
C SER A 330 6.88 26.20 10.98
N THR A 331 7.03 24.89 11.23
CA THR A 331 6.13 24.28 12.21
C THR A 331 6.67 24.69 13.56
N THR A 332 6.27 25.89 14.01
CA THR A 332 6.45 26.21 15.41
C THR A 332 5.35 25.54 16.23
N PRO A 333 5.71 25.08 17.44
CA PRO A 333 7.04 25.18 18.04
C PRO A 333 7.77 23.85 18.15
N SER A 334 8.96 23.74 17.53
CA SER A 334 10.06 22.95 18.07
C SER A 334 10.41 23.47 19.48
N PHE A 335 10.95 22.62 20.35
CA PHE A 335 11.42 23.03 21.67
C PHE A 335 12.81 23.66 21.58
N ALA A 336 12.88 24.98 21.72
CA ALA A 336 14.14 25.72 21.82
C ALA A 336 14.77 25.54 23.21
N ALA A 337 15.74 24.62 23.30
CA ALA A 337 16.52 24.38 24.50
C ALA A 337 17.63 25.43 24.65
N ASN A 338 17.53 26.31 25.65
CA ASN A 338 18.44 27.44 25.85
C ASN A 338 19.60 27.14 26.81
N GLY A 339 19.74 25.88 27.25
CA GLY A 339 20.75 25.47 28.24
C GLY A 339 20.34 25.64 29.71
N SER A 340 19.11 26.05 30.00
CA SER A 340 18.54 26.11 31.35
C SER A 340 17.07 25.68 31.45
N ASN A 341 16.42 25.39 30.34
CA ASN A 341 15.03 24.94 30.26
C ASN A 341 14.90 23.45 29.87
N TYR A 342 13.74 22.87 30.16
CA TYR A 342 13.39 21.48 29.79
C TYR A 342 11.88 21.29 29.78
N CYS A 343 11.41 20.19 29.20
CA CYS A 343 10.01 19.76 29.23
C CYS A 343 9.85 18.39 29.88
N ASP A 344 8.88 18.28 30.79
CA ASP A 344 8.53 17.03 31.47
C ASP A 344 7.24 16.45 30.95
N ILE A 345 7.28 15.17 30.59
CA ILE A 345 6.10 14.34 30.48
C ILE A 345 5.96 13.63 31.82
N SER A 346 4.81 13.87 32.46
CA SER A 346 4.52 13.33 33.78
C SER A 346 4.68 11.81 33.81
N GLN A 347 5.13 11.31 34.96
CA GLN A 347 5.23 9.89 35.27
C GLN A 347 4.00 9.11 34.83
N LYS A 348 4.21 8.09 34.00
CA LYS A 348 3.20 7.10 33.60
C LYS A 348 3.82 5.71 33.58
N SER A 349 3.05 4.71 34.00
CA SER A 349 3.46 3.30 33.89
C SER A 349 3.73 2.89 32.44
N SER A 350 3.03 3.50 31.48
CA SER A 350 3.24 3.28 30.05
C SER A 350 4.59 3.78 29.51
N LEU A 351 5.34 4.57 30.28
CA LEU A 351 6.67 5.08 29.94
C LEU A 351 7.79 4.36 30.71
N LYS A 352 7.47 3.25 31.40
CA LYS A 352 8.43 2.36 32.05
C LYS A 352 8.63 1.14 31.16
N LEU A 353 9.75 1.05 30.47
CA LEU A 353 9.88 0.19 29.30
C LEU A 353 10.99 -0.86 29.44
N GLU A 354 10.62 -2.13 29.33
CA GLU A 354 11.57 -3.26 29.26
C GLU A 354 12.10 -3.49 27.84
N LYS A 355 11.36 -2.99 26.85
CA LYS A 355 11.71 -2.92 25.42
C LYS A 355 11.25 -1.58 24.91
N PHE A 356 12.02 -0.95 24.04
CA PHE A 356 11.69 0.41 23.64
C PHE A 356 12.23 0.79 22.28
N SER A 357 11.65 1.86 21.75
CA SER A 357 12.36 2.79 20.88
C SER A 357 12.16 4.19 21.39
N VAL A 358 13.18 5.03 21.26
CA VAL A 358 13.10 6.47 21.53
C VAL A 358 13.73 7.21 20.36
N ALA A 359 13.09 8.28 19.90
CA ALA A 359 13.54 9.09 18.78
C ALA A 359 13.38 10.58 19.07
N ALA A 360 14.21 11.41 18.43
CA ALA A 360 14.08 12.86 18.44
C ALA A 360 14.76 13.48 17.20
N TRP A 361 14.16 14.53 16.66
CA TRP A 361 14.88 15.49 15.83
C TRP A 361 15.62 16.48 16.72
N PHE A 362 16.86 16.80 16.39
CA PHE A 362 17.63 17.80 17.11
C PHE A 362 18.51 18.63 16.17
N LYS A 363 18.79 19.87 16.55
CA LYS A 363 19.71 20.78 15.87
C LYS A 363 20.51 21.57 16.89
N THR A 364 21.83 21.61 16.76
CA THR A 364 22.69 22.41 17.64
C THR A 364 23.94 22.89 16.89
N SER A 365 24.38 24.10 17.24
CA SER A 365 25.68 24.68 16.85
C SER A 365 26.58 24.92 18.07
N LYS A 366 26.21 24.35 19.22
CA LYS A 366 26.87 24.63 20.49
C LYS A 366 27.87 23.55 20.84
N ASP A 367 29.03 23.99 21.30
CA ASP A 367 30.03 23.12 21.91
C ASP A 367 29.61 22.78 23.34
N TYR A 368 29.91 21.55 23.74
CA TYR A 368 29.51 20.99 25.02
C TYR A 368 30.74 20.77 25.90
N THR A 369 30.76 21.37 27.08
CA THR A 369 31.78 21.10 28.11
C THR A 369 31.41 19.91 29.02
N SER A 370 30.18 19.42 28.88
CA SER A 370 29.58 18.26 29.54
C SER A 370 28.39 17.77 28.72
N ASP A 371 27.89 16.57 28.95
CA ASP A 371 26.75 16.03 28.22
C ASP A 371 25.53 16.98 28.15
N GLY A 372 24.81 16.94 27.03
CA GLY A 372 23.53 17.61 26.81
C GLY A 372 22.42 16.60 26.51
N MET A 373 21.45 16.46 27.42
CA MET A 373 20.39 15.47 27.28
C MET A 373 19.31 15.94 26.31
N ILE A 374 19.10 15.19 25.22
CA ILE A 374 18.03 15.45 24.24
C ILE A 374 16.71 14.91 24.82
N VAL A 375 16.68 13.64 25.18
CA VAL A 375 15.53 12.99 25.83
C VAL A 375 16.00 11.87 26.75
N ASN A 376 15.40 11.74 27.95
CA ASN A 376 15.68 10.60 28.83
C ASN A 376 14.51 10.28 29.77
N LYS A 377 14.41 9.00 30.15
CA LYS A 377 13.56 8.51 31.23
C LYS A 377 14.45 8.02 32.35
N ASN A 378 14.11 8.42 33.57
CA ASN A 378 14.91 8.26 34.77
C ASN A 378 16.15 9.14 34.82
N GLY A 379 16.89 9.33 33.72
CA GLY A 379 18.08 10.19 33.67
C GLY A 379 19.36 9.47 34.12
N VAL A 380 20.47 10.20 34.21
CA VAL A 380 21.82 9.65 34.46
C VAL A 380 22.47 10.26 35.71
N GLY A 381 23.32 9.49 36.42
CA GLY A 381 24.15 9.97 37.52
C GLY A 381 23.93 9.33 38.90
N LEU A 382 22.98 8.39 39.03
CA LEU A 382 22.81 7.53 40.20
C LEU A 382 22.86 6.07 39.75
N GLU A 383 23.77 5.29 40.34
CA GLU A 383 23.90 3.85 40.13
C GLU A 383 23.16 3.10 41.25
N THR A 384 21.84 3.24 41.28
CA THR A 384 20.98 2.64 42.31
C THR A 384 19.76 2.02 41.66
N ALA A 385 19.54 0.73 41.93
CA ALA A 385 18.37 -0.01 41.48
C ALA A 385 17.07 0.79 41.69
N GLY A 386 16.26 0.87 40.65
CA GLY A 386 15.01 1.63 40.62
C GLY A 386 15.17 3.10 40.23
N ASN A 387 16.40 3.57 39.99
CA ASN A 387 16.69 4.96 39.63
C ASN A 387 17.52 5.10 38.35
N ASN A 388 18.15 4.03 37.87
CA ASN A 388 19.04 4.05 36.70
C ASN A 388 18.29 4.45 35.41
N LEU A 389 19.03 4.87 34.38
CA LEU A 389 18.52 5.31 33.09
C LEU A 389 17.70 4.20 32.42
N ASN A 390 16.38 4.42 32.27
CA ASN A 390 15.54 3.44 31.57
C ASN A 390 15.77 3.47 30.05
N TYR A 391 15.86 4.67 29.47
CA TYR A 391 16.24 4.91 28.07
C TYR A 391 16.58 6.39 27.86
N GLY A 392 17.46 6.70 26.91
CA GLY A 392 17.74 8.09 26.54
C GLY A 392 18.62 8.28 25.32
N ILE A 393 18.68 9.54 24.86
CA ILE A 393 19.54 10.07 23.79
C ILE A 393 20.16 11.38 24.29
N TRP A 394 21.47 11.54 24.12
CA TRP A 394 22.21 12.74 24.51
C TRP A 394 23.42 12.99 23.63
N ILE A 395 23.97 14.19 23.69
CA ILE A 395 25.24 14.57 23.06
C ILE A 395 26.33 14.66 24.14
N ASP A 396 27.53 14.15 23.89
CA ASP A 396 28.66 14.21 24.82
C ASP A 396 29.51 15.48 24.64
N ASN A 397 30.55 15.63 25.47
CA ASN A 397 31.47 16.77 25.41
C ASN A 397 32.49 16.72 24.25
N ASN A 398 32.43 15.69 23.41
CA ASN A 398 33.13 15.62 22.12
C ASN A 398 32.12 15.70 20.96
N GLU A 399 30.91 16.18 21.25
CA GLU A 399 29.82 16.39 20.30
C GLU A 399 29.30 15.13 19.59
N ARG A 400 29.55 13.95 20.17
CA ARG A 400 29.06 12.67 19.68
C ARG A 400 27.72 12.34 20.31
N ILE A 401 26.84 11.69 19.56
CA ILE A 401 25.55 11.23 20.06
C ILE A 401 25.73 9.90 20.79
N ILE A 402 25.13 9.80 21.97
CA ILE A 402 25.08 8.61 22.78
C ILE A 402 23.63 8.24 23.04
N GLY A 403 23.34 6.94 23.03
CA GLY A 403 22.02 6.43 23.36
C GLY A 403 22.03 5.02 23.91
N GLY A 404 21.07 4.71 24.77
CA GLY A 404 20.93 3.39 25.39
C GLY A 404 20.21 3.42 26.73
N PHE A 405 20.53 2.45 27.59
CA PHE A 405 19.92 2.26 28.91
C PHE A 405 20.92 1.65 29.91
N GLU A 406 20.55 1.69 31.20
CA GLU A 406 21.24 1.02 32.30
C GLU A 406 20.39 -0.13 32.85
N ASP A 407 21.02 -1.24 33.23
CA ASP A 407 20.32 -2.32 33.95
C ASP A 407 20.15 -2.00 35.45
N THR A 408 19.47 -2.88 36.19
CA THR A 408 19.21 -2.69 37.63
C THR A 408 20.49 -2.58 38.48
N ASN A 409 21.64 -3.06 38.00
CA ASN A 409 22.93 -2.95 38.69
C ASN A 409 23.71 -1.69 38.33
N GLY A 410 23.19 -0.84 37.43
CA GLY A 410 23.89 0.34 36.92
C GLY A 410 24.89 0.00 35.81
N ALA A 411 24.78 -1.17 35.17
CA ALA A 411 25.64 -1.48 34.04
C ALA A 411 25.15 -0.75 32.78
N ASN A 412 26.06 -0.07 32.08
CA ASN A 412 25.76 0.73 30.90
C ASN A 412 25.67 -0.13 29.63
N TYR A 413 24.59 0.04 28.86
CA TYR A 413 24.40 -0.54 27.54
C TYR A 413 24.19 0.57 26.51
N PHE A 414 25.25 1.35 26.31
CA PHE A 414 25.25 2.54 25.46
C PHE A 414 25.96 2.31 24.14
N ILE A 415 25.54 3.06 23.12
CA ILE A 415 26.23 3.19 21.84
C ILE A 415 26.62 4.65 21.69
N THR A 416 27.87 4.91 21.31
CA THR A 416 28.39 6.25 21.03
C THR A 416 28.72 6.35 19.55
N SER A 417 28.29 7.43 18.89
CA SER A 417 28.65 7.70 17.50
C SER A 417 30.15 7.96 17.35
N LYS A 418 30.69 7.70 16.16
CA LYS A 418 32.07 8.10 15.83
C LYS A 418 32.13 9.57 15.44
N ASP A 419 31.11 10.02 14.71
CA ASP A 419 31.00 11.37 14.17
C ASP A 419 30.38 12.34 15.18
N THR A 420 30.60 13.63 14.93
CA THR A 420 30.08 14.75 15.71
C THR A 420 28.85 15.38 15.03
N TYR A 421 27.96 15.99 15.83
CA TYR A 421 26.64 16.46 15.38
C TYR A 421 26.28 17.86 15.91
N ASN A 422 27.26 18.74 16.07
CA ASN A 422 27.11 20.16 16.44
C ASN A 422 27.25 21.12 15.23
N ASP A 423 26.79 20.68 14.06
CA ASP A 423 27.02 21.33 12.76
C ASP A 423 25.92 22.34 12.37
N ASN A 424 24.96 22.61 13.26
CA ASN A 424 23.78 23.43 13.05
C ASN A 424 22.75 22.87 12.04
N ASN A 425 22.83 21.58 11.69
CA ASN A 425 21.83 20.90 10.87
C ASN A 425 20.85 20.09 11.73
N TRP A 426 19.67 19.82 11.16
CA TRP A 426 18.70 18.91 11.76
C TRP A 426 19.16 17.48 11.57
N HIS A 427 19.22 16.73 12.66
CA HIS A 427 19.53 15.31 12.69
C HIS A 427 18.42 14.54 13.38
N PHE A 428 18.23 13.29 12.98
CA PHE A 428 17.26 12.39 13.60
C PHE A 428 17.96 11.22 14.27
N ALA A 429 17.93 11.19 15.60
CA ALA A 429 18.51 10.11 16.39
C ALA A 429 17.43 9.13 16.85
N VAL A 430 17.70 7.83 16.72
CA VAL A 430 16.82 6.76 17.22
C VAL A 430 17.64 5.72 17.97
N VAL A 431 17.12 5.29 19.13
CA VAL A 431 17.67 4.16 19.89
C VAL A 431 16.57 3.11 20.04
N THR A 432 16.89 1.86 19.74
CA THR A 432 15.96 0.71 19.84
C THR A 432 16.53 -0.38 20.74
N PHE A 433 15.67 -1.07 21.49
CA PHE A 433 16.03 -2.24 22.30
C PHE A 433 14.93 -3.30 22.27
N ASP A 434 15.25 -4.49 21.75
CA ASP A 434 14.29 -5.58 21.50
C ASP A 434 14.24 -6.65 22.61
N GLY A 435 15.03 -6.47 23.68
CA GLY A 435 15.27 -7.47 24.73
C GLY A 435 16.55 -8.29 24.54
N SER A 436 17.26 -8.11 23.42
CA SER A 436 18.47 -8.86 23.08
C SER A 436 19.61 -7.99 22.53
N ALA A 437 19.30 -6.84 21.92
CA ALA A 437 20.30 -5.91 21.41
C ALA A 437 19.81 -4.46 21.44
N VAL A 438 20.71 -3.56 21.82
CA VAL A 438 20.56 -2.10 21.62
C VAL A 438 21.06 -1.77 20.23
N ARG A 439 20.37 -0.88 19.52
CA ARG A 439 20.80 -0.32 18.23
C ARG A 439 20.58 1.18 18.23
N MET A 440 21.54 1.91 17.67
CA MET A 440 21.44 3.36 17.48
C MET A 440 21.52 3.70 16.00
N TYR A 441 20.63 4.58 15.57
CA TYR A 441 20.56 5.11 14.23
C TYR A 441 20.64 6.62 14.28
N ILE A 442 21.38 7.23 13.37
CA ILE A 442 21.36 8.67 13.13
C ILE A 442 21.21 8.87 11.64
N ASP A 443 20.25 9.69 11.26
CA ASP A 443 19.94 10.01 9.86
C ASP A 443 19.70 8.75 9.00
N ASN A 444 18.97 7.78 9.58
CA ASN A 444 18.70 6.45 9.01
C ASN A 444 19.93 5.55 8.79
N SER A 445 21.11 5.96 9.20
CA SER A 445 22.29 5.09 9.23
C SER A 445 22.37 4.34 10.55
N LEU A 446 22.58 3.02 10.51
CA LEU A 446 22.88 2.23 11.72
C LEU A 446 24.29 2.59 12.20
N ILE A 447 24.37 3.29 13.32
CA ILE A 447 25.63 3.73 13.94
C ILE A 447 26.31 2.59 14.69
N GLY A 448 25.52 1.71 15.32
CA GLY A 448 26.05 0.56 16.03
C GLY A 448 24.97 -0.36 16.58
N SER A 449 25.40 -1.55 17.01
CA SER A 449 24.58 -2.49 17.75
C SER A 449 25.39 -3.14 18.87
N LEU A 450 24.78 -3.28 20.03
CA LEU A 450 25.36 -3.91 21.22
C LEU A 450 24.43 -5.03 21.68
N SER A 451 24.96 -6.26 21.81
CA SER A 451 24.19 -7.37 22.39
C SER A 451 23.98 -7.16 23.89
N ALA A 452 22.72 -7.23 24.33
CA ALA A 452 22.32 -7.02 25.71
C ALA A 452 21.13 -7.96 26.04
N LYS A 453 21.38 -9.01 26.82
CA LYS A 453 20.34 -9.95 27.29
C LYS A 453 19.99 -9.67 28.75
N VAL A 454 19.73 -8.40 29.05
CA VAL A 454 19.37 -7.90 30.37
C VAL A 454 18.13 -7.01 30.26
N THR A 455 17.47 -6.75 31.38
CA THR A 455 16.30 -5.88 31.43
C THR A 455 16.73 -4.47 31.82
N PRO A 456 16.30 -3.42 31.08
CA PRO A 456 16.47 -2.05 31.50
C PRO A 456 15.86 -1.80 32.88
N ASP A 457 16.48 -0.92 33.67
CA ASP A 457 15.87 -0.50 34.93
C ASP A 457 14.60 0.33 34.65
N THR A 458 13.44 -0.24 34.94
CA THR A 458 12.15 0.40 34.68
C THR A 458 11.72 1.40 35.76
N GLY A 459 12.53 1.58 36.82
CA GLY A 459 12.40 2.63 37.81
C GLY A 459 11.20 2.52 38.75
N ASP A 460 11.27 1.65 39.76
CA ASP A 460 10.29 1.51 40.84
C ASP A 460 10.57 2.41 42.07
N GLY A 461 11.75 3.03 42.17
CA GLY A 461 12.23 3.68 43.40
C GLY A 461 11.90 5.17 43.60
N SER A 462 12.02 6.02 42.55
CA SER A 462 12.07 7.49 42.73
C SER A 462 11.14 8.33 41.84
N GLY A 463 10.56 7.75 40.80
CA GLY A 463 9.51 8.41 40.03
C GLY A 463 9.97 9.60 39.15
N TYR A 464 11.15 9.55 38.53
CA TYR A 464 11.64 10.58 37.59
C TYR A 464 10.90 10.62 36.23
N PRO A 465 10.50 11.80 35.70
CA PRO A 465 9.70 11.92 34.47
C PRO A 465 10.43 11.43 33.21
N LEU A 466 9.72 11.35 32.09
CA LEU A 466 10.36 11.44 30.79
C LEU A 466 10.64 12.92 30.55
N ARG A 467 11.91 13.28 30.38
CA ARG A 467 12.36 14.65 30.23
C ARG A 467 13.01 14.90 28.88
N ILE A 468 12.69 16.05 28.30
CA ILE A 468 13.26 16.56 27.05
C ILE A 468 14.12 17.79 27.38
N GLY A 469 15.36 17.82 26.91
CA GLY A 469 16.26 18.97 27.01
C GLY A 469 17.14 19.06 28.26
N SER A 470 16.98 18.18 29.25
CA SER A 470 17.92 18.06 30.39
C SER A 470 17.80 16.70 31.09
N ASN A 471 18.69 16.44 32.05
CA ASN A 471 18.68 15.20 32.83
C ASN A 471 17.44 15.10 33.75
N ALA A 472 16.75 13.95 33.77
CA ALA A 472 15.55 13.76 34.59
C ALA A 472 15.86 13.58 36.08
N GLN A 473 17.04 13.02 36.45
CA GLN A 473 17.42 12.83 37.85
C GLN A 473 17.76 14.15 38.55
N GLN A 474 18.39 15.06 37.80
CA GLN A 474 18.90 16.33 38.29
C GLN A 474 18.77 17.38 37.20
N ASN A 475 18.48 18.62 37.56
CA ASN A 475 18.36 19.73 36.61
C ASN A 475 19.76 20.21 36.14
N ASN A 476 20.49 19.34 35.46
CA ASN A 476 21.82 19.54 34.88
C ASN A 476 21.90 18.89 33.48
N ARG A 477 23.07 18.96 32.83
CA ARG A 477 23.31 18.38 31.49
C ARG A 477 22.29 18.84 30.45
N TYR A 478 22.08 20.15 30.39
CA TYR A 478 21.09 20.75 29.49
C TYR A 478 21.53 20.66 28.04
N PHE A 479 20.61 20.25 27.17
CA PHE A 479 20.77 20.46 25.75
C PHE A 479 20.63 21.96 25.42
N LYS A 480 21.39 22.39 24.42
CA LYS A 480 21.43 23.76 23.90
C LYS A 480 21.22 23.66 22.39
N GLY A 481 20.07 24.08 21.90
CA GLY A 481 19.70 23.90 20.49
C GLY A 481 18.19 23.84 20.33
N GLU A 482 17.75 23.17 19.29
CA GLU A 482 16.33 22.89 19.03
C GLU A 482 16.10 21.38 19.07
N ILE A 483 14.98 20.96 19.66
CA ILE A 483 14.52 19.57 19.70
C ILE A 483 13.11 19.54 19.15
N ASP A 484 12.80 18.58 18.28
CA ASP A 484 11.46 18.39 17.74
C ASP A 484 11.06 16.91 17.68
N GLU A 485 9.76 16.65 17.58
CA GLU A 485 9.18 15.33 17.29
C GLU A 485 9.73 14.17 18.15
N VAL A 486 9.80 14.40 19.48
CA VAL A 486 10.23 13.37 20.42
C VAL A 486 9.17 12.27 20.52
N THR A 487 9.55 11.05 20.17
CA THR A 487 8.63 9.91 20.16
C THR A 487 9.20 8.71 20.91
N VAL A 488 8.31 8.00 21.63
CA VAL A 488 8.66 6.82 22.43
C VAL A 488 7.70 5.68 22.10
N TRP A 489 8.25 4.49 21.87
CA TRP A 489 7.52 3.25 21.64
C TRP A 489 7.86 2.23 22.70
N LYS A 490 6.88 1.40 23.08
CA LYS A 490 7.05 0.24 23.95
C LYS A 490 7.67 -1.00 23.27
N SER A 491 8.11 -0.84 22.02
CA SER A 491 8.66 -1.89 21.17
C SER A 491 9.89 -1.37 20.45
N ALA A 492 10.83 -2.27 20.14
CA ALA A 492 11.92 -1.97 19.24
C ALA A 492 11.39 -1.83 17.81
N LEU A 493 11.66 -0.70 17.18
CA LEU A 493 11.47 -0.51 15.76
C LEU A 493 12.52 -1.34 15.00
N THR A 494 12.11 -1.93 13.89
CA THR A 494 12.99 -2.54 12.91
C THR A 494 13.78 -1.47 12.15
N ALA A 495 14.88 -1.85 11.49
CA ALA A 495 15.62 -0.91 10.64
C ALA A 495 14.74 -0.26 9.55
N ALA A 496 13.75 -1.00 9.03
CA ALA A 496 12.78 -0.47 8.08
C ALA A 496 11.84 0.55 8.72
N GLU A 497 11.34 0.28 9.93
CA GLU A 497 10.50 1.25 10.66
C GLU A 497 11.30 2.48 11.12
N VAL A 498 12.59 2.35 11.45
CA VAL A 498 13.48 3.49 11.74
C VAL A 498 13.71 4.32 10.48
N ALA A 499 13.94 3.68 9.34
CA ALA A 499 13.97 4.36 8.06
C ALA A 499 12.66 5.09 7.81
N ASP A 500 11.52 4.43 8.03
CA ASP A 500 10.22 5.06 7.88
C ASP A 500 10.03 6.24 8.83
N GLN A 501 10.54 6.17 10.07
CA GLN A 501 10.49 7.28 11.02
C GLN A 501 11.38 8.45 10.59
N TYR A 502 12.63 8.19 10.20
CA TYR A 502 13.58 9.20 9.71
C TYR A 502 13.03 9.96 8.53
N HIS A 503 12.54 9.22 7.55
CA HIS A 503 11.95 9.82 6.38
C HIS A 503 10.52 10.34 6.61
N SER A 504 9.82 9.91 7.67
CA SER A 504 8.53 10.53 8.04
C SER A 504 8.71 11.89 8.73
N GLY A 505 9.89 12.15 9.29
CA GLY A 505 10.36 13.49 9.64
C GLY A 505 10.74 14.26 8.39
N LEU A 506 9.72 14.70 7.66
CA LEU A 506 9.79 15.41 6.38
C LEU A 506 10.55 14.67 5.26
N SER A 507 9.86 13.70 4.64
CA SER A 507 10.04 13.06 3.31
C SER A 507 10.59 11.61 3.22
N ASN A 508 9.66 10.67 2.98
CA ASN A 508 9.76 9.39 2.23
C ASN A 508 10.14 8.05 2.91
N LYS A 509 9.13 7.33 3.43
CA LYS A 509 9.12 5.86 3.56
C LYS A 509 9.78 5.15 2.37
N LYS A 510 10.31 3.94 2.58
CA LYS A 510 10.30 2.87 1.56
C LYS A 510 8.87 2.36 1.38
N GLY A 511 8.06 3.24 0.82
CA GLY A 511 6.68 3.07 0.43
C GLY A 511 6.34 4.39 -0.21
N TYR A 512 6.20 4.38 -1.54
CA TYR A 512 5.71 5.43 -2.41
C TYR A 512 5.50 6.80 -1.75
N ALA A 513 6.19 7.84 -2.24
CA ALA A 513 5.94 9.23 -1.87
C ALA A 513 4.46 9.58 -2.15
N ILE A 514 3.65 9.36 -1.13
CA ILE A 514 2.26 9.75 -1.01
C ILE A 514 2.32 11.14 -0.40
N PRO A 515 1.75 12.19 -1.02
CA PRO A 515 1.59 13.46 -0.34
C PRO A 515 0.76 13.22 0.92
N ILE A 516 1.39 13.27 2.10
CA ILE A 516 0.66 13.38 3.36
C ILE A 516 0.10 14.79 3.36
N ILE A 517 -1.20 14.80 3.17
CA ILE A 517 -2.01 15.98 3.22
C ILE A 517 -2.29 16.18 4.73
N GLY A 518 -1.76 17.28 5.27
CA GLY A 518 -1.42 17.50 6.69
C GLY A 518 -2.58 17.74 7.66
N GLY A 519 -3.77 17.24 7.37
CA GLY A 519 -4.93 17.40 8.21
C GLY A 519 -4.83 16.61 9.52
N VAL A 520 -5.07 17.26 10.66
CA VAL A 520 -5.36 16.50 11.89
C VAL A 520 -6.86 16.19 11.88
N LYS A 521 -7.21 14.91 11.77
CA LYS A 521 -8.59 14.45 11.88
C LYS A 521 -9.23 14.99 13.17
N PRO A 522 -10.35 15.74 13.09
CA PRO A 522 -11.07 16.19 14.28
C PRO A 522 -11.56 15.01 15.12
N THR A 523 -11.37 15.04 16.43
CA THR A 523 -11.78 13.94 17.34
C THR A 523 -12.84 14.33 18.35
N ALA A 524 -13.00 15.62 18.64
CA ALA A 524 -13.94 16.13 19.62
C ALA A 524 -14.39 17.56 19.32
N VAL A 525 -15.57 17.91 19.84
CA VAL A 525 -16.05 19.29 19.88
C VAL A 525 -16.02 19.82 21.31
N LYS A 526 -15.74 21.10 21.47
CA LYS A 526 -15.88 21.81 22.75
C LYS A 526 -17.34 22.21 22.94
N TYR A 527 -17.97 21.77 24.03
CA TYR A 527 -19.34 22.16 24.39
C TYR A 527 -19.53 22.19 25.91
N GLY A 528 -20.53 22.94 26.38
CA GLY A 528 -20.89 23.05 27.79
C GLY A 528 -21.51 21.77 28.35
N SER A 529 -21.54 21.62 29.67
CA SER A 529 -22.10 20.44 30.34
C SER A 529 -23.63 20.34 30.30
N THR A 530 -24.32 21.38 29.85
CA THR A 530 -25.79 21.40 29.78
C THR A 530 -26.31 20.38 28.77
N VAL A 531 -27.26 19.55 29.21
CA VAL A 531 -27.94 18.57 28.36
C VAL A 531 -29.43 18.91 28.31
N ASN A 532 -29.91 19.31 27.14
CA ASN A 532 -31.33 19.53 26.87
C ASN A 532 -31.91 18.33 26.12
N THR A 533 -32.75 17.56 26.79
CA THR A 533 -33.45 16.44 26.15
C THR A 533 -34.75 16.93 25.52
N VAL A 534 -34.99 16.54 24.28
CA VAL A 534 -36.20 16.84 23.51
C VAL A 534 -36.94 15.51 23.30
N CYS A 535 -38.11 15.40 23.94
CA CYS A 535 -38.81 14.14 24.24
C CYS A 535 -39.75 13.64 23.12
N GLY A 536 -40.49 12.55 23.39
CA GLY A 536 -41.43 11.84 22.51
C GLY A 536 -42.63 12.64 21.93
N SER A 537 -43.78 12.00 21.71
CA SER A 537 -44.93 12.53 20.91
C SER A 537 -45.19 14.05 21.12
N GLY A 538 -45.22 14.84 20.04
CA GLY A 538 -45.44 16.30 20.10
C GLY A 538 -44.29 17.21 19.63
N CYS A 539 -43.05 16.73 19.52
CA CYS A 539 -41.96 17.56 18.96
C CYS A 539 -42.16 18.05 17.53
N THR A 540 -42.00 19.37 17.36
CA THR A 540 -41.97 20.14 16.12
C THR A 540 -40.58 20.77 15.93
N ASP A 541 -40.37 21.47 14.81
CA ASP A 541 -39.23 22.38 14.61
C ASP A 541 -39.08 23.39 15.76
N THR A 542 -40.18 23.94 16.26
CA THR A 542 -40.18 24.86 17.41
C THR A 542 -39.55 24.23 18.65
N THR A 543 -39.86 22.96 18.94
CA THR A 543 -39.35 22.30 20.15
C THR A 543 -37.83 22.10 20.09
N ILE A 544 -37.31 21.72 18.92
CA ILE A 544 -35.87 21.53 18.72
C ILE A 544 -35.15 22.89 18.79
N LYS A 545 -35.69 23.92 18.12
CA LYS A 545 -35.15 25.29 18.19
C LYS A 545 -35.10 25.81 19.62
N SER A 546 -36.20 25.72 20.36
CA SER A 546 -36.22 26.16 21.76
C SER A 546 -35.24 25.39 22.65
N ALA A 547 -34.94 24.13 22.36
CA ALA A 547 -33.94 23.38 23.11
C ALA A 547 -32.51 23.84 22.82
N ILE A 548 -32.23 24.23 21.58
CA ILE A 548 -30.97 24.86 21.17
C ILE A 548 -30.83 26.25 21.81
N ASP A 549 -31.91 27.05 21.78
CA ASP A 549 -31.92 28.42 22.31
C ASP A 549 -31.72 28.45 23.84
N ARG A 550 -32.21 27.43 24.56
CA ARG A 550 -32.02 27.27 26.00
C ARG A 550 -30.60 26.86 26.42
N LEU A 551 -29.71 26.53 25.49
CA LEU A 551 -28.33 26.22 25.84
C LEU A 551 -27.59 27.51 26.29
N PRO A 552 -26.70 27.42 27.29
CA PRO A 552 -25.88 28.56 27.71
C PRO A 552 -24.92 28.98 26.58
N SER A 553 -24.25 30.12 26.74
CA SER A 553 -23.23 30.60 25.79
C SER A 553 -22.07 29.62 25.61
N SER A 554 -21.74 28.84 26.66
CA SER A 554 -20.77 27.75 26.60
C SER A 554 -21.23 26.56 25.75
N GLY A 555 -22.49 26.52 25.33
CA GLY A 555 -23.06 25.47 24.52
C GLY A 555 -23.56 24.28 25.33
N GLY A 556 -23.78 23.15 24.65
CA GLY A 556 -24.30 21.95 25.30
C GLY A 556 -24.78 20.88 24.32
N LYS A 557 -25.41 19.84 24.86
CA LYS A 557 -25.95 18.72 24.08
C LYS A 557 -27.47 18.80 24.00
N VAL A 558 -28.03 18.60 22.81
CA VAL A 558 -29.45 18.37 22.57
C VAL A 558 -29.66 16.91 22.19
N ILE A 559 -30.48 16.20 22.95
CA ILE A 559 -30.79 14.77 22.72
C ILE A 559 -32.20 14.64 22.15
N LEU A 560 -32.33 14.02 20.97
CA LEU A 560 -33.62 13.67 20.36
C LEU A 560 -34.01 12.24 20.76
N LYS A 561 -35.09 12.10 21.55
CA LYS A 561 -35.52 10.80 22.09
C LYS A 561 -36.42 10.00 21.15
N SER A 562 -36.24 8.68 21.16
CA SER A 562 -37.10 7.70 20.51
C SER A 562 -38.43 7.51 21.27
N PRO A 563 -39.46 6.86 20.68
CA PRO A 563 -39.57 6.29 19.34
C PRO A 563 -40.19 7.23 18.30
N LYS A 564 -40.07 8.56 18.46
CA LYS A 564 -40.78 9.50 17.59
C LYS A 564 -40.08 9.73 16.24
N THR A 565 -40.88 9.80 15.18
CA THR A 565 -40.53 10.52 13.95
C THR A 565 -40.83 12.01 14.15
N PHE A 566 -39.80 12.86 14.13
CA PHE A 566 -39.92 14.32 14.15
C PHE A 566 -40.30 14.83 12.77
N ALA A 567 -41.22 15.79 12.66
CA ALA A 567 -41.64 16.34 11.37
C ALA A 567 -41.44 17.87 11.30
N PRO A 568 -40.20 18.38 11.41
CA PRO A 568 -39.94 19.79 11.24
C PRO A 568 -40.30 20.23 9.82
N LYS A 569 -40.83 21.44 9.69
CA LYS A 569 -41.22 22.04 8.40
C LYS A 569 -40.40 23.26 8.02
N THR A 570 -39.54 23.72 8.93
CA THR A 570 -38.63 24.86 8.70
C THR A 570 -37.22 24.49 9.13
N THR A 571 -36.23 25.15 8.53
CA THR A 571 -34.82 24.97 8.84
C THR A 571 -34.54 25.19 10.33
N ILE A 572 -33.74 24.28 10.91
CA ILE A 572 -33.23 24.38 12.28
C ILE A 572 -31.83 25.00 12.21
N PHE A 573 -31.73 26.25 12.63
CA PHE A 573 -30.45 26.96 12.68
C PHE A 573 -29.65 26.51 13.91
N LEU A 574 -28.39 26.16 13.66
CA LEU A 574 -27.43 25.74 14.67
C LEU A 574 -26.64 26.95 15.18
N ARG A 575 -26.02 26.76 16.34
CA ARG A 575 -25.09 27.70 16.98
C ARG A 575 -23.80 26.95 17.33
N SER A 576 -22.73 27.69 17.66
CA SER A 576 -21.47 27.07 18.06
C SER A 576 -21.57 26.25 19.36
N ASN A 577 -20.61 25.35 19.56
CA ASN A 577 -20.42 24.55 20.78
C ASN A 577 -21.61 23.62 21.08
N ILE A 578 -22.12 22.92 20.07
CA ILE A 578 -23.34 22.12 20.21
C ILE A 578 -23.15 20.67 19.78
N VAL A 579 -23.74 19.76 20.54
CA VAL A 579 -23.90 18.35 20.14
C VAL A 579 -25.37 18.05 19.92
N ILE A 580 -25.74 17.50 18.76
CA ILE A 580 -27.07 16.97 18.48
C ILE A 580 -26.98 15.45 18.44
N GLU A 581 -27.61 14.77 19.39
CA GLU A 581 -27.59 13.31 19.48
C GLU A 581 -28.97 12.72 19.20
N PHE A 582 -29.04 11.73 18.32
CA PHE A 582 -30.25 10.95 18.07
C PHE A 582 -30.14 9.65 18.86
N GLU A 583 -31.03 9.45 19.84
CA GLU A 583 -31.12 8.17 20.52
C GLU A 583 -31.58 7.06 19.55
N LYS A 584 -31.24 5.81 19.87
CA LYS A 584 -31.63 4.66 19.06
C LYS A 584 -33.16 4.64 18.83
N GLY A 585 -33.57 4.71 17.56
CA GLY A 585 -34.98 4.74 17.14
C GLY A 585 -35.58 6.14 17.00
N ALA A 586 -34.85 7.21 17.35
CA ALA A 586 -35.22 8.57 16.99
C ALA A 586 -34.99 8.77 15.48
N SER A 587 -35.93 9.42 14.79
CA SER A 587 -35.79 9.75 13.36
C SER A 587 -36.50 11.04 13.03
N LEU A 588 -36.05 11.74 11.99
CA LEU A 588 -36.61 13.02 11.55
C LEU A 588 -37.02 12.90 10.08
N THR A 589 -38.27 13.25 9.75
CA THR A 589 -38.77 13.38 8.39
C THR A 589 -39.06 14.84 8.08
N TYR A 590 -38.32 15.44 7.14
CA TYR A 590 -38.42 16.85 6.79
C TYR A 590 -39.11 17.06 5.44
N SER A 591 -40.01 18.04 5.36
CA SER A 591 -40.79 18.37 4.15
C SER A 591 -40.84 19.88 3.89
N GLY A 592 -39.78 20.60 4.22
CA GLY A 592 -39.73 22.06 4.18
C GLY A 592 -38.74 22.61 3.14
N THR A 593 -38.90 23.90 2.82
CA THR A 593 -37.94 24.60 1.96
C THR A 593 -36.61 24.80 2.68
N GLY A 594 -35.48 24.67 1.97
CA GLY A 594 -34.14 24.86 2.53
C GLY A 594 -33.61 23.65 3.31
N PRO A 595 -32.45 23.79 3.97
CA PRO A 595 -31.80 22.68 4.67
C PRO A 595 -32.56 22.25 5.94
N VAL A 596 -32.40 20.99 6.37
CA VAL A 596 -32.97 20.52 7.65
C VAL A 596 -32.27 21.20 8.82
N PHE A 597 -30.95 21.09 8.86
CA PHE A 597 -30.09 21.80 9.80
C PHE A 597 -29.13 22.71 9.04
N SER A 598 -28.99 23.95 9.50
CA SER A 598 -28.10 24.93 8.88
C SER A 598 -27.19 25.59 9.91
N GLY A 599 -25.90 25.68 9.58
CA GLY A 599 -24.91 26.42 10.35
C GLY A 599 -24.16 27.41 9.48
N ASN A 600 -24.05 28.66 9.89
CA ASN A 600 -23.30 29.69 9.17
C ASN A 600 -22.42 30.48 10.15
N LYS A 601 -21.11 30.59 9.89
CA LYS A 601 -20.16 31.28 10.79
C LYS A 601 -20.17 30.72 12.22
N ILE A 602 -20.20 29.38 12.34
CA ILE A 602 -20.24 28.68 13.63
C ILE A 602 -19.08 27.69 13.76
N ASN A 603 -18.81 27.25 14.99
CA ASN A 603 -17.78 26.24 15.25
C ASN A 603 -18.17 25.20 16.31
N ASN A 604 -17.44 24.09 16.38
CA ASN A 604 -17.61 23.04 17.39
C ASN A 604 -19.03 22.45 17.37
N VAL A 605 -19.42 21.87 16.23
CA VAL A 605 -20.73 21.25 16.05
C VAL A 605 -20.55 19.75 15.87
N MET A 606 -21.31 18.95 16.62
CA MET A 606 -21.28 17.49 16.49
C MET A 606 -22.67 16.92 16.31
N PHE A 607 -22.82 15.99 15.36
CA PHE A 607 -23.98 15.12 15.24
C PHE A 607 -23.59 13.70 15.61
N ILE A 608 -24.41 13.05 16.45
CA ILE A 608 -24.24 11.65 16.84
C ILE A 608 -25.47 10.87 16.36
N ASN A 609 -25.23 9.90 15.48
CA ASN A 609 -26.19 8.98 14.87
C ASN A 609 -27.40 9.65 14.19
N PRO A 610 -27.25 10.75 13.41
CA PRO A 610 -28.39 11.43 12.80
C PRO A 610 -29.22 10.49 11.92
N VAL A 611 -30.52 10.39 12.18
CA VAL A 611 -31.46 9.65 11.32
C VAL A 611 -32.43 10.64 10.69
N ILE A 612 -32.18 11.00 9.43
CA ILE A 612 -32.89 12.07 8.72
C ILE A 612 -33.42 11.53 7.39
N THR A 613 -34.67 11.83 7.09
CA THR A 613 -35.30 11.55 5.80
C THR A 613 -35.90 12.84 5.27
N ARG A 614 -35.51 13.28 4.08
CA ARG A 614 -36.21 14.36 3.38
C ARG A 614 -37.32 13.76 2.50
N SER A 615 -38.45 14.45 2.41
CA SER A 615 -39.52 14.13 1.45
C SER A 615 -39.49 15.01 0.20
N ASP A 616 -38.58 15.98 0.16
CA ASP A 616 -38.37 16.93 -0.93
C ASP A 616 -36.87 17.17 -1.19
N ALA A 617 -36.56 17.67 -2.38
CA ALA A 617 -35.17 18.00 -2.75
C ALA A 617 -34.65 19.17 -1.91
N GLY A 618 -33.41 19.04 -1.43
CA GLY A 618 -32.76 20.03 -0.57
C GLY A 618 -31.69 19.37 0.30
N ASP A 619 -30.93 20.18 1.03
CA ASP A 619 -29.84 19.67 1.85
C ASP A 619 -30.30 19.12 3.20
N ALA A 620 -29.77 18.01 3.69
CA ALA A 620 -30.05 17.60 5.05
C ALA A 620 -29.24 18.43 6.05
N LEU A 621 -27.92 18.43 5.92
CA LEU A 621 -27.01 19.20 6.76
C LEU A 621 -26.27 20.19 5.88
N HIS A 622 -26.40 21.49 6.14
CA HIS A 622 -25.74 22.53 5.37
C HIS A 622 -24.90 23.41 6.29
N PHE A 623 -23.61 23.54 5.99
CA PHE A 623 -22.68 24.41 6.71
C PHE A 623 -21.99 25.39 5.77
N SER A 624 -21.89 26.65 6.22
CA SER A 624 -21.14 27.70 5.52
C SER A 624 -20.21 28.43 6.49
N ILE A 625 -18.96 28.67 6.08
CA ILE A 625 -17.94 29.39 6.87
C ILE A 625 -17.85 28.79 8.29
N ALA A 626 -17.79 27.46 8.38
CA ALA A 626 -17.90 26.73 9.64
C ALA A 626 -16.59 26.03 10.01
N ASP A 627 -16.36 25.77 11.30
CA ASP A 627 -15.13 25.14 11.79
C ASP A 627 -15.39 24.02 12.81
N ASN A 628 -14.61 22.95 12.80
CA ASN A 628 -14.72 21.82 13.71
C ASN A 628 -16.12 21.19 13.71
N ILE A 629 -16.49 20.61 12.57
CA ILE A 629 -17.80 19.99 12.32
C ILE A 629 -17.63 18.47 12.28
N ILE A 630 -18.30 17.76 13.18
CA ILE A 630 -18.16 16.30 13.31
C ILE A 630 -19.53 15.62 13.14
N ILE A 631 -19.66 14.74 12.15
CA ILE A 631 -20.83 13.89 11.95
C ILE A 631 -20.40 12.43 12.18
N GLN A 632 -20.96 11.78 13.20
CA GLN A 632 -20.65 10.40 13.55
C GLN A 632 -21.86 9.50 13.37
N GLY A 633 -21.75 8.49 12.51
CA GLY A 633 -22.77 7.49 12.26
C GLY A 633 -24.02 8.05 11.56
N GLY A 634 -25.13 7.34 11.73
CA GLY A 634 -26.45 7.79 11.28
C GLY A 634 -26.83 7.33 9.86
N LYS A 635 -28.06 7.67 9.48
CA LYS A 635 -28.66 7.38 8.19
C LYS A 635 -29.42 8.61 7.69
N ILE A 636 -28.93 9.20 6.61
CA ILE A 636 -29.50 10.39 5.98
C ILE A 636 -29.97 9.99 4.57
N THR A 637 -31.27 10.16 4.32
CA THR A 637 -31.90 9.81 3.04
C THR A 637 -32.62 11.02 2.46
N GLY A 638 -32.42 11.26 1.17
CA GLY A 638 -32.87 12.46 0.48
C GLY A 638 -33.89 12.20 -0.62
N VAL A 639 -34.09 13.23 -1.42
CA VAL A 639 -34.79 13.17 -2.71
C VAL A 639 -33.93 13.89 -3.75
N LYS A 640 -33.66 13.24 -4.88
CA LYS A 640 -32.91 13.79 -6.01
C LYS A 640 -33.62 15.05 -6.57
N GLY A 641 -32.85 16.07 -6.93
CA GLY A 641 -33.36 17.35 -7.43
C GLY A 641 -32.33 18.48 -7.34
N SER A 642 -32.74 19.72 -7.60
CA SER A 642 -31.86 20.89 -7.51
C SER A 642 -31.33 21.08 -6.09
N SER A 643 -30.01 21.30 -5.93
CA SER A 643 -29.35 21.55 -4.63
C SER A 643 -29.76 20.55 -3.55
N SER A 644 -29.48 19.27 -3.79
CA SER A 644 -29.91 18.16 -2.94
C SER A 644 -28.70 17.37 -2.46
N SER A 645 -28.27 17.66 -1.22
CA SER A 645 -27.12 17.04 -0.58
C SER A 645 -27.43 16.45 0.80
N GLY A 646 -26.86 15.30 1.14
CA GLY A 646 -26.99 14.74 2.50
C GLY A 646 -26.11 15.50 3.50
N PHE A 647 -24.94 15.93 3.04
CA PHE A 647 -24.05 16.84 3.74
C PHE A 647 -23.48 17.84 2.73
N GLU A 648 -23.69 19.13 2.99
CA GLU A 648 -23.16 20.26 2.22
C GLU A 648 -22.25 21.12 3.10
N CYS A 649 -21.05 21.43 2.60
CA CYS A 649 -20.09 22.28 3.32
C CYS A 649 -19.39 23.27 2.38
N ASP A 650 -19.67 24.55 2.57
CA ASP A 650 -19.05 25.67 1.88
C ASP A 650 -18.09 26.43 2.80
N SER A 651 -16.83 26.59 2.40
CA SER A 651 -15.82 27.30 3.19
C SER A 651 -15.62 26.74 4.62
N CYS A 652 -15.67 25.41 4.76
CA CYS A 652 -15.59 24.74 6.05
C CYS A 652 -14.17 24.31 6.44
N LYS A 653 -13.83 24.33 7.72
CA LYS A 653 -12.53 23.92 8.25
C LYS A 653 -12.70 22.79 9.26
N ASN A 654 -11.75 21.86 9.31
CA ASN A 654 -11.70 20.79 10.31
C ASN A 654 -13.03 20.00 10.34
N VAL A 655 -13.35 19.32 9.24
CA VAL A 655 -14.60 18.59 9.08
C VAL A 655 -14.32 17.09 9.20
N LEU A 656 -15.14 16.38 9.97
CA LEU A 656 -15.17 14.91 10.00
C LEU A 656 -16.59 14.41 9.71
N VAL A 657 -16.73 13.59 8.69
CA VAL A 657 -17.94 12.80 8.40
C VAL A 657 -17.55 11.33 8.45
N GLN A 658 -18.00 10.60 9.47
CA GLN A 658 -17.56 9.23 9.72
C GLN A 658 -18.70 8.24 9.95
N GLY A 659 -18.63 7.08 9.31
CA GLY A 659 -19.45 5.91 9.63
C GLY A 659 -20.95 6.06 9.32
N GLY A 660 -21.35 7.10 8.58
CA GLY A 660 -22.74 7.39 8.24
C GLY A 660 -23.18 6.76 6.91
N SER A 661 -24.50 6.71 6.69
CA SER A 661 -25.10 6.32 5.40
C SER A 661 -25.81 7.50 4.75
N TYR A 662 -25.51 7.78 3.47
CA TYR A 662 -26.06 8.91 2.70
C TYR A 662 -26.64 8.41 1.38
N SER A 663 -27.92 8.64 1.11
CA SER A 663 -28.56 8.07 -0.09
C SER A 663 -29.70 8.87 -0.70
N VAL A 664 -29.93 8.70 -2.00
CA VAL A 664 -31.07 9.27 -2.76
C VAL A 664 -30.98 10.80 -2.89
N PHE A 665 -29.77 11.35 -2.95
CA PHE A 665 -29.50 12.78 -3.15
C PHE A 665 -28.99 13.04 -4.56
N SER A 666 -28.96 14.30 -5.00
CA SER A 666 -28.22 14.63 -6.23
C SER A 666 -26.73 14.48 -6.01
N ARG A 667 -26.23 15.01 -4.89
CA ARG A 667 -24.86 14.85 -4.39
C ARG A 667 -24.89 14.46 -2.90
N PRO A 668 -24.96 13.17 -2.56
CA PRO A 668 -25.03 12.71 -1.18
C PRO A 668 -24.03 13.39 -0.24
N ILE A 669 -22.79 13.60 -0.68
CA ILE A 669 -21.81 14.46 -0.01
C ILE A 669 -21.28 15.50 -1.01
N ASN A 670 -21.43 16.77 -0.66
CA ASN A 670 -21.00 17.93 -1.45
C ASN A 670 -20.14 18.86 -0.58
N VAL A 671 -18.84 18.94 -0.84
CA VAL A 671 -17.90 19.72 -0.04
C VAL A 671 -17.07 20.61 -0.94
N GLY A 672 -17.11 21.92 -0.70
CA GLY A 672 -16.42 22.89 -1.55
C GLY A 672 -17.30 24.03 -2.03
N THR A 673 -16.70 25.21 -2.26
CA THR A 673 -17.44 26.42 -2.67
C THR A 673 -17.84 26.39 -4.14
N ILE A 674 -19.12 26.61 -4.45
CA ILE A 674 -19.61 26.75 -5.83
C ILE A 674 -19.21 28.10 -6.49
N SER A 675 -18.80 29.13 -5.72
CA SER A 675 -18.49 30.48 -6.26
C SER A 675 -17.00 30.90 -6.10
N ALA A 676 -16.53 31.71 -7.05
CA ALA A 676 -15.10 31.91 -7.36
C ALA A 676 -14.35 33.03 -6.61
N THR A 677 -14.86 33.58 -5.50
CA THR A 677 -14.15 34.62 -4.70
C THR A 677 -14.62 34.57 -3.24
N THR A 678 -13.85 34.75 -2.16
CA THR A 678 -12.44 35.07 -1.86
C THR A 678 -12.25 34.80 -0.34
N ASP A 679 -11.11 34.24 0.08
CA ASP A 679 -10.55 34.20 1.46
C ASP A 679 -10.86 33.07 2.49
N GLY A 680 -11.78 32.12 2.22
CA GLY A 680 -12.22 31.11 3.22
C GLY A 680 -12.11 29.65 2.79
N THR A 681 -10.96 29.18 2.31
CA THR A 681 -10.81 27.86 1.66
C THR A 681 -11.28 26.69 2.55
N THR A 682 -12.14 25.83 2.00
CA THR A 682 -12.56 24.59 2.66
C THR A 682 -11.32 23.74 2.90
N ARG A 683 -11.08 23.29 4.14
CA ARG A 683 -9.87 22.52 4.45
C ARG A 683 -9.95 21.55 5.61
N ASN A 684 -9.02 20.59 5.63
CA ASN A 684 -8.93 19.54 6.64
C ASN A 684 -10.26 18.79 6.75
N VAL A 685 -10.68 18.18 5.64
CA VAL A 685 -11.96 17.46 5.51
C VAL A 685 -11.71 15.96 5.51
N TRP A 686 -12.37 15.23 6.40
CA TRP A 686 -12.25 13.79 6.55
C TRP A 686 -13.59 13.11 6.30
N LEU A 687 -13.70 12.37 5.20
CA LEU A 687 -14.80 11.49 4.87
C LEU A 687 -14.33 10.04 5.09
N VAL A 688 -14.75 9.41 6.20
CA VAL A 688 -14.17 8.15 6.65
C VAL A 688 -15.25 7.07 6.84
N GLU A 689 -15.07 5.89 6.24
CA GLU A 689 -15.92 4.70 6.50
C GLU A 689 -17.43 4.92 6.24
N ASN A 690 -17.81 5.85 5.35
CA ASN A 690 -19.20 6.12 5.03
C ASN A 690 -19.76 5.16 3.98
N THR A 691 -21.07 4.96 3.96
CA THR A 691 -21.79 4.27 2.88
C THR A 691 -22.61 5.28 2.08
N ILE A 692 -22.26 5.51 0.82
CA ILE A 692 -22.73 6.62 -0.01
C ILE A 692 -23.28 6.05 -1.30
N PHE A 693 -24.56 6.26 -1.62
CA PHE A 693 -25.14 5.61 -2.79
C PHE A 693 -26.38 6.27 -3.37
N ASP A 694 -26.73 5.85 -4.58
CA ASP A 694 -27.95 6.27 -5.28
C ASP A 694 -28.00 7.80 -5.49
N SER A 695 -26.98 8.31 -6.19
CA SER A 695 -26.92 9.72 -6.60
C SER A 695 -27.58 9.93 -7.97
N SER A 696 -28.01 11.15 -8.30
CA SER A 696 -28.30 11.53 -9.70
C SER A 696 -27.16 12.28 -10.39
N ILE A 697 -26.17 12.73 -9.64
CA ILE A 697 -24.94 13.33 -10.17
C ILE A 697 -23.74 12.57 -9.55
N GLU A 698 -22.79 13.23 -8.90
CA GLU A 698 -21.67 12.57 -8.20
C GLU A 698 -22.09 12.06 -6.81
N CYS A 699 -21.49 10.97 -6.35
CA CYS A 699 -21.74 10.49 -4.98
C CYS A 699 -20.98 11.32 -3.93
N VAL A 700 -19.71 11.59 -4.20
CA VAL A 700 -18.84 12.45 -3.40
C VAL A 700 -18.27 13.52 -4.32
N HIS A 701 -18.54 14.78 -4.02
CA HIS A 701 -18.00 15.92 -4.75
C HIS A 701 -17.14 16.75 -3.80
N LEU A 702 -15.84 16.85 -4.13
CA LEU A 702 -14.82 17.60 -3.41
C LEU A 702 -14.33 18.71 -4.34
N ASN A 703 -14.54 19.98 -4.00
CA ASN A 703 -14.25 21.08 -4.92
C ASN A 703 -13.60 22.32 -4.26
N ARG A 704 -12.62 22.94 -4.89
CA ARG A 704 -11.96 24.19 -4.43
C ARG A 704 -11.49 24.16 -2.96
N GLY A 705 -11.08 22.99 -2.49
CA GLY A 705 -10.65 22.72 -1.14
C GLY A 705 -9.15 22.43 -1.04
N TYR A 706 -8.66 22.46 0.19
CA TYR A 706 -7.31 22.07 0.54
C TYR A 706 -7.39 20.94 1.52
N ASP A 707 -6.47 20.00 1.50
CA ASP A 707 -6.37 19.06 2.62
C ASP A 707 -7.62 18.21 2.86
N MET A 708 -7.98 17.38 1.88
CA MET A 708 -9.22 16.60 1.90
C MET A 708 -8.97 15.10 1.77
N HIS A 709 -9.69 14.32 2.55
CA HIS A 709 -9.45 12.89 2.74
C HIS A 709 -10.75 12.12 2.56
N ALA A 710 -10.83 11.28 1.53
CA ALA A 710 -11.87 10.27 1.35
C ALA A 710 -11.27 8.88 1.60
N ILE A 711 -11.50 8.32 2.79
CA ILE A 711 -10.82 7.12 3.27
C ILE A 711 -11.82 6.00 3.59
N SER A 712 -11.61 4.81 3.03
CA SER A 712 -12.37 3.59 3.35
C SER A 712 -13.89 3.70 3.16
N ASN A 713 -14.37 4.57 2.26
CA ASN A 713 -15.80 4.74 2.00
C ASN A 713 -16.32 3.66 1.03
N LYS A 714 -17.59 3.31 1.17
CA LYS A 714 -18.33 2.42 0.26
C LYS A 714 -19.26 3.27 -0.61
N VAL A 715 -18.90 3.43 -1.87
CA VAL A 715 -19.58 4.29 -2.84
C VAL A 715 -20.23 3.42 -3.91
N ARG A 716 -21.53 3.60 -4.21
CA ARG A 716 -22.16 2.81 -5.28
C ARG A 716 -23.37 3.44 -5.93
N ASN A 717 -23.72 2.98 -7.12
CA ASN A 717 -24.91 3.43 -7.86
C ASN A 717 -24.91 4.96 -8.02
N CYS A 718 -23.83 5.49 -8.59
CA CYS A 718 -23.68 6.92 -8.85
C CYS A 718 -23.96 7.18 -10.33
N SER A 719 -24.88 8.09 -10.65
CA SER A 719 -25.22 8.37 -12.06
C SER A 719 -24.05 8.96 -12.85
N ASN A 720 -23.22 9.78 -12.20
CA ASN A 720 -21.96 10.32 -12.73
C ASN A 720 -20.77 9.70 -11.96
N ASN A 721 -19.80 10.53 -11.55
CA ASN A 721 -18.59 10.10 -10.85
C ASN A 721 -18.90 9.49 -9.48
N GLY A 722 -18.14 8.45 -9.11
CA GLY A 722 -18.15 7.93 -7.73
C GLY A 722 -17.58 8.98 -6.76
N ILE A 723 -16.34 9.38 -7.02
CA ILE A 723 -15.66 10.47 -6.31
C ILE A 723 -15.18 11.47 -7.36
N ASP A 724 -15.49 12.74 -7.15
CA ASP A 724 -15.12 13.84 -8.02
C ASP A 724 -14.28 14.86 -7.26
N VAL A 725 -13.12 15.20 -7.83
CA VAL A 725 -12.07 16.00 -7.20
C VAL A 725 -11.72 17.18 -8.12
N GLY A 726 -12.38 18.30 -7.92
CA GLY A 726 -12.19 19.51 -8.73
C GLY A 726 -11.45 20.64 -8.05
N GLN A 727 -10.46 21.22 -8.73
CA GLN A 727 -9.78 22.45 -8.32
C GLN A 727 -9.22 22.43 -6.89
N ASN A 728 -8.78 21.25 -6.41
CA ASN A 728 -8.33 21.06 -5.03
C ASN A 728 -6.81 21.06 -4.92
N VAL A 729 -6.29 21.32 -3.72
CA VAL A 729 -4.86 21.16 -3.40
C VAL A 729 -4.69 20.20 -2.23
N GLY A 730 -4.07 19.05 -2.46
CA GLY A 730 -3.92 18.06 -1.42
C GLY A 730 -5.22 17.27 -1.21
N VAL A 731 -5.43 16.23 -2.01
CA VAL A 731 -6.53 15.28 -1.80
C VAL A 731 -6.03 13.84 -1.65
N GLU A 732 -6.52 13.11 -0.65
CA GLU A 732 -6.28 11.69 -0.45
C GLU A 732 -7.58 10.90 -0.64
N ALA A 733 -7.67 10.11 -1.70
CA ALA A 733 -8.69 9.07 -1.83
C ALA A 733 -8.03 7.71 -1.62
N LYS A 734 -8.21 7.11 -0.44
CA LYS A 734 -7.56 5.85 -0.06
C LYS A 734 -8.54 4.76 0.32
N TYR A 735 -8.28 3.51 -0.07
CA TYR A 735 -9.01 2.32 0.41
C TYR A 735 -10.53 2.34 0.16
N ASN A 736 -11.03 3.18 -0.75
CA ASN A 736 -12.46 3.26 -1.02
C ASN A 736 -12.89 2.07 -1.89
N THR A 737 -14.13 1.62 -1.70
CA THR A 737 -14.79 0.64 -2.58
C THR A 737 -15.85 1.35 -3.40
N LEU A 738 -15.66 1.44 -4.71
CA LEU A 738 -16.58 2.03 -5.67
C LEU A 738 -17.22 0.93 -6.51
N LYS A 739 -18.55 0.93 -6.65
CA LYS A 739 -19.26 -0.08 -7.45
C LYS A 739 -20.42 0.51 -8.25
N ASN A 740 -20.55 0.13 -9.52
CA ASN A 740 -21.65 0.57 -10.38
C ASN A 740 -21.76 2.11 -10.41
N THR A 741 -20.62 2.76 -10.60
CA THR A 741 -20.53 4.20 -10.85
C THR A 741 -20.59 4.42 -12.35
N GLY A 742 -21.17 5.54 -12.76
CA GLY A 742 -21.32 5.91 -14.16
C GLY A 742 -22.30 5.05 -14.98
N TYR A 743 -23.45 4.72 -14.40
CA TYR A 743 -24.52 4.02 -15.13
C TYR A 743 -25.47 4.94 -15.91
N GLY A 744 -25.37 6.26 -15.70
CA GLY A 744 -26.12 7.26 -16.46
C GLY A 744 -25.59 7.41 -17.88
N SER A 745 -26.43 7.77 -18.84
CA SER A 745 -26.07 8.01 -20.25
C SER A 745 -25.26 9.30 -20.46
N ILE A 746 -24.37 9.63 -19.53
CA ILE A 746 -23.58 10.85 -19.52
C ILE A 746 -22.16 10.46 -19.90
N ASP A 747 -21.65 11.02 -21.00
CA ASP A 747 -20.25 10.89 -21.37
C ASP A 747 -19.38 11.38 -20.20
N ASN A 748 -18.29 10.67 -19.88
CA ASN A 748 -17.34 10.94 -18.77
C ASN A 748 -17.71 10.42 -17.37
N ALA A 749 -18.68 9.51 -17.25
CA ALA A 749 -19.00 8.95 -15.94
C ALA A 749 -17.95 7.91 -15.50
N VAL A 750 -17.14 8.26 -14.50
CA VAL A 750 -15.98 7.45 -14.08
C VAL A 750 -16.06 6.98 -12.62
N GLY A 751 -15.16 6.08 -12.22
CA GLY A 751 -14.99 5.73 -10.80
C GLY A 751 -14.53 6.95 -10.00
N ILE A 752 -13.31 7.41 -10.26
CA ILE A 752 -12.74 8.62 -9.65
C ILE A 752 -12.34 9.61 -10.74
N HIS A 753 -12.85 10.84 -10.65
CA HIS A 753 -12.47 11.94 -11.53
C HIS A 753 -11.64 12.96 -10.76
N THR A 754 -10.60 13.50 -11.41
CA THR A 754 -9.86 14.66 -10.91
C THR A 754 -9.75 15.71 -12.00
N ASP A 755 -10.18 16.93 -11.74
CA ASP A 755 -10.04 18.05 -12.68
C ASP A 755 -9.37 19.28 -12.05
N ASN A 756 -8.41 19.88 -12.76
CA ASN A 756 -7.74 21.13 -12.35
C ASN A 756 -7.18 21.14 -10.91
N SER A 757 -6.86 19.97 -10.36
CA SER A 757 -6.40 19.80 -8.98
C SER A 757 -4.88 19.65 -8.92
N ASN A 758 -4.28 19.91 -7.76
CA ASN A 758 -2.85 19.76 -7.54
C ASN A 758 -2.61 18.86 -6.31
N THR A 759 -1.70 17.90 -6.41
CA THR A 759 -1.34 17.02 -5.30
C THR A 759 -2.53 16.15 -4.88
N VAL A 760 -2.88 15.19 -5.73
CA VAL A 760 -3.93 14.22 -5.45
C VAL A 760 -3.31 12.83 -5.33
N LEU A 761 -3.63 12.11 -4.26
CA LEU A 761 -3.31 10.70 -4.12
C LEU A 761 -4.59 9.87 -4.24
N LEU A 762 -4.57 8.94 -5.19
CA LEU A 762 -5.52 7.84 -5.29
C LEU A 762 -4.77 6.54 -4.93
N PHE A 763 -5.02 5.96 -3.75
CA PHE A 763 -4.26 4.82 -3.23
C PHE A 763 -5.15 3.62 -2.83
N GLU A 764 -4.84 2.44 -3.35
CA GLU A 764 -5.48 1.17 -2.95
C GLU A 764 -7.02 1.20 -2.94
N ASN A 765 -7.64 1.91 -3.89
CA ASN A 765 -9.09 1.89 -4.07
C ASN A 765 -9.49 0.65 -4.89
N SER A 766 -10.63 0.05 -4.55
CA SER A 766 -11.27 -1.01 -5.33
C SER A 766 -12.42 -0.41 -6.14
N ILE A 767 -12.29 -0.38 -7.46
CA ILE A 767 -13.20 0.30 -8.39
C ILE A 767 -13.80 -0.73 -9.35
N ASP A 768 -15.11 -0.94 -9.27
CA ASP A 768 -15.90 -1.79 -10.17
C ASP A 768 -16.87 -0.93 -10.95
N ILE A 769 -16.51 -0.60 -12.19
CA ILE A 769 -17.29 0.31 -13.06
C ILE A 769 -18.20 -0.45 -14.04
N THR A 770 -19.23 0.26 -14.49
CA THR A 770 -20.08 -0.13 -15.63
C THR A 770 -19.95 0.80 -16.83
N GLY A 771 -19.16 1.88 -16.69
CA GLY A 771 -18.89 2.91 -17.70
C GLY A 771 -17.54 2.70 -18.42
N THR A 772 -16.97 3.77 -18.97
CA THR A 772 -15.73 3.73 -19.77
C THR A 772 -14.47 3.66 -18.91
N ASP A 773 -14.31 4.58 -17.95
CA ASP A 773 -13.02 4.76 -17.25
C ASP A 773 -13.12 4.57 -15.73
N GLY A 774 -12.15 3.88 -15.15
CA GLY A 774 -12.08 3.67 -13.70
C GLY A 774 -11.59 4.90 -12.97
N ILE A 775 -10.58 5.57 -13.53
CA ILE A 775 -9.98 6.80 -13.03
C ILE A 775 -9.73 7.71 -14.23
N SER A 776 -10.11 8.98 -14.11
CA SER A 776 -9.84 10.02 -15.11
C SER A 776 -9.13 11.20 -14.45
N VAL A 777 -8.00 11.62 -15.02
CA VAL A 777 -7.22 12.78 -14.56
C VAL A 777 -7.18 13.82 -15.67
N CYS A 778 -7.75 15.00 -15.42
CA CYS A 778 -7.87 16.09 -16.40
C CYS A 778 -7.27 17.39 -15.84
N GLY A 779 -6.35 18.03 -16.56
CA GLY A 779 -5.79 19.33 -16.17
C GLY A 779 -5.22 19.41 -14.74
N SER A 780 -4.89 18.28 -14.12
CA SER A 780 -4.48 18.19 -12.74
C SER A 780 -2.97 17.88 -12.65
N ASP A 781 -2.29 18.50 -11.69
CA ASP A 781 -0.84 18.36 -11.46
C ASP A 781 -0.53 17.48 -10.24
N ASN A 782 0.62 16.81 -10.23
CA ASN A 782 1.10 16.00 -9.09
C ASN A 782 0.08 14.94 -8.61
N ASN A 783 -0.48 14.17 -9.55
CA ASN A 783 -1.43 13.10 -9.25
C ASN A 783 -0.68 11.77 -9.08
N TYR A 784 -0.88 11.11 -7.96
CA TYR A 784 -0.29 9.83 -7.59
C TYR A 784 -1.38 8.76 -7.59
N VAL A 785 -1.35 7.85 -8.56
CA VAL A 785 -2.36 6.78 -8.70
C VAL A 785 -1.67 5.43 -8.47
N ILE A 786 -1.82 4.87 -7.28
CA ILE A 786 -0.96 3.76 -6.79
C ILE A 786 -1.82 2.65 -6.17
N GLY A 787 -1.57 1.40 -6.57
CA GLY A 787 -2.18 0.22 -5.93
C GLY A 787 -3.70 0.06 -6.11
N ASN A 788 -4.35 0.84 -7.00
CA ASN A 788 -5.79 0.75 -7.21
C ASN A 788 -6.18 -0.49 -8.04
N TRP A 789 -7.24 -1.18 -7.64
CA TRP A 789 -7.82 -2.30 -8.39
C TRP A 789 -9.01 -1.82 -9.20
N ILE A 790 -8.93 -1.91 -10.53
CA ILE A 790 -10.01 -1.51 -11.43
C ILE A 790 -10.54 -2.75 -12.15
N SER A 791 -11.86 -2.91 -12.09
CA SER A 791 -12.59 -3.96 -12.81
C SER A 791 -13.76 -3.36 -13.57
N ASN A 792 -14.08 -3.93 -14.72
CA ASN A 792 -15.27 -3.59 -15.49
C ASN A 792 -16.12 -4.84 -15.63
N THR A 793 -17.14 -4.97 -14.76
CA THR A 793 -18.00 -6.15 -14.71
C THR A 793 -19.30 -5.99 -15.50
N GLY A 794 -19.49 -4.87 -16.24
CA GLY A 794 -20.77 -4.52 -16.85
C GLY A 794 -20.70 -3.85 -18.23
N ARG A 795 -21.07 -4.65 -19.24
CA ARG A 795 -21.35 -4.37 -20.68
C ARG A 795 -20.13 -4.29 -21.62
N THR A 796 -20.11 -5.25 -22.54
CA THR A 796 -19.36 -5.29 -23.81
C THR A 796 -19.11 -3.88 -24.36
N ALA A 797 -17.82 -3.53 -24.37
CA ALA A 797 -17.27 -2.36 -25.02
C ALA A 797 -17.92 -2.11 -26.38
N LYS A 798 -18.59 -0.97 -26.52
CA LYS A 798 -18.58 -0.25 -27.80
C LYS A 798 -17.45 0.76 -27.69
N HIS A 799 -16.34 0.42 -28.34
CA HIS A 799 -15.30 1.30 -28.87
C HIS A 799 -15.26 2.75 -28.35
N ASN A 800 -14.21 3.12 -27.65
CA ASN A 800 -13.03 3.73 -28.29
C ASN A 800 -11.83 3.71 -27.34
N ALA A 801 -10.66 3.43 -27.90
CA ALA A 801 -9.38 3.55 -27.26
C ALA A 801 -9.01 5.04 -27.09
N GLY A 802 -8.39 5.36 -25.98
CA GLY A 802 -7.82 6.67 -25.63
C GLY A 802 -7.26 6.62 -24.23
#